data_AF-A0A1V4SNM4-F1
#
_entry.id   AF-A0A1V4SNM4-F1
#
_cell.length_a   1.000
_cell.length_b   1.000
_cell.length_c   1.000
_cell.angle_alpha   90.00
_cell.angle_beta   90.00
_cell.angle_gamma   90.00
#
_symmetry.space_group_name_H-M   'P 1'
#
loop_
_entity.id
_entity.type
_entity.pdbx_description
1 polymer ?
#
loop_
_entity_poly.entity_id
_entity_poly.type
_entity_poly.pdbx_seq_one_letter_code
_entity_poly.pdbx_strand_id
1 'polypeptide(L)'
;MKEGFQYNEACEKAGYDFKAIYKGEKFKKLPVIDIHEIVNPVVKRALAQSRKVVNAIIDKYDSPIRINIELARELSKNFKDRKAIEKEQKENRVEIEKIRTELKDLFGKEPTYSEVLKYRLWQMQNCECAYSQQQIGINELFSQGYCEIDHIIPFSRCFDDSLSNKVLVLGKENQRKGNRTPFEYFGDNIERWNRFEVWVKGSHLNYKKKTNLLKKKVSKEEEREWKARNLQDTKYICKYIANYINNKLKFKESDRKQKVITINGRATSILRGYWGLTKVREDGDKHHALDAAVVAVATQGLVQKISKYSKARELRGIRESDEFIDIETGEVVNLEEYREERKELFPRPWKEFTEELKIRLSNNPRAELMNNKISTYDDEFIKTNIKPIFVSRVPFRKSKGKIFKETVYSKKAFKENKFISKVNLTDLKEKDLKNFYNYECDKVLYDSIEKRMAEFKFDAKKAFADEFRKPTKSGKLGPIVRSVKIVKDVPFKDGIDFNEGVVAKEGMVRIDVYEKDKKYFIVPVYRYHIANRIKPNKAAVASKPESEWIEMDDSYEFKFSLYKNDLIELRYEKKPGYFGYYDGFDRSNSTLKIKEHDSSDEYKGIGVKTGVLEFNKYEVNVLGKFYKVREGKR
;
A
#
# COMPACT_ATOMS: atom_id res chain seq x y z
N MET A 1 -0.09 0.46 -47.86
CA MET A 1 0.42 1.73 -47.30
C MET A 1 1.27 2.51 -48.30
N LYS A 2 2.38 1.96 -48.85
CA LYS A 2 3.14 2.67 -49.93
C LYS A 2 2.31 2.96 -51.18
N GLU A 3 1.32 2.11 -51.47
CA GLU A 3 0.34 2.27 -52.55
C GLU A 3 -0.84 3.21 -52.19
N GLY A 4 -0.73 4.02 -51.12
CA GLY A 4 -1.76 4.99 -50.73
C GLY A 4 -2.91 4.44 -49.87
N PHE A 5 -3.04 3.12 -49.69
CA PHE A 5 -4.04 2.54 -48.79
C PHE A 5 -3.87 3.01 -47.35
N GLN A 6 -5.00 3.35 -46.70
CA GLN A 6 -5.03 3.59 -45.26
C GLN A 6 -4.62 2.31 -44.51
N TYR A 7 -4.16 2.47 -43.26
CA TYR A 7 -3.59 1.35 -42.49
C TYR A 7 -4.55 0.15 -42.37
N ASN A 8 -5.83 0.39 -42.10
CA ASN A 8 -6.88 -0.64 -42.03
C ASN A 8 -7.05 -1.38 -43.36
N GLU A 9 -7.11 -0.65 -44.47
CA GLU A 9 -7.26 -1.23 -45.82
C GLU A 9 -6.02 -2.04 -46.23
N ALA A 10 -4.84 -1.54 -45.87
CA ALA A 10 -3.58 -2.24 -46.10
C ALA A 10 -3.50 -3.54 -45.28
N CYS A 11 -3.95 -3.52 -44.03
CA CYS A 11 -4.05 -4.72 -43.19
C CYS A 11 -5.02 -5.74 -43.81
N GLU A 12 -6.24 -5.33 -44.19
CA GLU A 12 -7.21 -6.22 -44.82
C GLU A 12 -6.68 -6.83 -46.13
N LYS A 13 -6.07 -6.02 -47.00
CA LYS A 13 -5.45 -6.51 -48.25
C LYS A 13 -4.31 -7.48 -48.02
N ALA A 14 -3.57 -7.33 -46.93
CA ALA A 14 -2.49 -8.23 -46.54
C ALA A 14 -3.00 -9.45 -45.73
N GLY A 15 -4.32 -9.62 -45.57
CA GLY A 15 -4.92 -10.74 -44.83
C GLY A 15 -4.82 -10.61 -43.31
N TYR A 16 -4.46 -9.43 -42.78
CA TYR A 16 -4.40 -9.15 -41.36
C TYR A 16 -5.74 -8.57 -40.86
N ASP A 17 -6.31 -9.17 -39.81
CA ASP A 17 -7.46 -8.60 -39.10
C ASP A 17 -7.02 -7.38 -38.28
N PHE A 18 -7.21 -6.19 -38.83
CA PHE A 18 -6.86 -4.92 -38.16
C PHE A 18 -7.66 -4.70 -36.87
N LYS A 19 -8.84 -5.31 -36.73
CA LYS A 19 -9.69 -5.17 -35.53
C LYS A 19 -9.28 -6.13 -34.42
N ALA A 20 -8.39 -7.09 -34.72
CA ALA A 20 -7.93 -8.13 -33.80
C ALA A 20 -9.10 -8.81 -33.07
N ILE A 21 -10.19 -9.10 -33.78
CA ILE A 21 -11.37 -9.71 -33.18
C ILE A 21 -11.00 -11.14 -32.81
N TYR A 22 -11.03 -11.45 -31.52
CA TYR A 22 -10.73 -12.80 -31.07
C TYR A 22 -11.79 -13.78 -31.59
N LYS A 23 -11.37 -14.67 -32.51
CA LYS A 23 -12.21 -15.73 -33.11
C LYS A 23 -12.13 -17.07 -32.37
N GLY A 24 -11.42 -17.15 -31.26
CA GLY A 24 -11.29 -18.40 -30.50
C GLY A 24 -12.47 -18.66 -29.57
N GLU A 25 -12.40 -19.79 -28.87
CA GLU A 25 -13.46 -20.19 -27.93
C GLU A 25 -13.50 -19.32 -26.68
N LYS A 26 -14.73 -19.06 -26.22
CA LYS A 26 -15.05 -18.47 -24.92
C LYS A 26 -15.47 -19.57 -23.95
N PHE A 27 -15.08 -19.44 -22.69
CA PHE A 27 -15.30 -20.43 -21.64
C PHE A 27 -16.22 -19.88 -20.55
N LYS A 28 -16.99 -20.76 -19.89
CA LYS A 28 -17.80 -20.37 -18.72
C LYS A 28 -16.93 -19.83 -17.58
N LYS A 29 -15.76 -20.44 -17.37
CA LYS A 29 -14.75 -20.01 -16.40
C LYS A 29 -13.51 -19.50 -17.12
N LEU A 30 -12.82 -18.52 -16.54
CA LEU A 30 -11.57 -18.03 -17.10
C LEU A 30 -10.51 -19.14 -17.12
N PRO A 31 -9.89 -19.42 -18.27
CA PRO A 31 -8.78 -20.37 -18.37
C PRO A 31 -7.53 -19.83 -17.65
N VAL A 32 -6.56 -20.70 -17.41
CA VAL A 32 -5.27 -20.30 -16.83
C VAL A 32 -4.58 -19.34 -17.79
N ILE A 33 -4.12 -18.20 -17.28
CA ILE A 33 -3.39 -17.20 -18.07
C ILE A 33 -2.03 -17.79 -18.41
N ASP A 34 -1.66 -17.77 -19.70
CA ASP A 34 -0.33 -18.20 -20.12
C ASP A 34 0.72 -17.30 -19.47
N ILE A 35 1.63 -17.96 -18.77
CA ILE A 35 2.61 -17.35 -17.89
C ILE A 35 3.79 -16.78 -18.70
N HIS A 36 3.98 -17.21 -19.94
CA HIS A 36 5.12 -16.78 -20.77
C HIS A 36 4.98 -15.33 -21.26
N GLU A 37 3.76 -14.82 -21.42
CA GLU A 37 3.48 -13.46 -21.92
C GLU A 37 3.76 -12.34 -20.89
N ILE A 38 3.88 -12.70 -19.61
CA ILE A 38 4.09 -11.74 -18.52
C ILE A 38 5.43 -12.07 -17.87
N VAL A 39 6.33 -11.11 -17.72
CA VAL A 39 7.63 -11.38 -17.09
C VAL A 39 7.59 -11.19 -15.56
N ASN A 40 6.78 -10.23 -15.08
CA ASN A 40 6.76 -9.84 -13.67
C ASN A 40 6.01 -10.87 -12.78
N PRO A 41 6.68 -11.54 -11.81
CA PRO A 41 6.07 -12.56 -10.95
C PRO A 41 5.01 -12.01 -9.98
N VAL A 42 5.09 -10.73 -9.61
CA VAL A 42 4.07 -10.08 -8.77
C VAL A 42 2.77 -9.93 -9.56
N VAL A 43 2.87 -9.50 -10.82
CA VAL A 43 1.72 -9.38 -11.74
C VAL A 43 1.09 -10.75 -11.97
N LYS A 44 1.90 -11.78 -12.26
CA LYS A 44 1.41 -13.17 -12.43
C LYS A 44 0.57 -13.63 -11.25
N ARG A 45 1.08 -13.42 -10.03
CA ARG A 45 0.37 -13.80 -8.81
C ARG A 45 -0.96 -13.04 -8.69
N ALA A 46 -0.95 -11.73 -8.90
CA ALA A 46 -2.16 -10.92 -8.81
C ALA A 46 -3.23 -11.40 -9.81
N LEU A 47 -2.87 -11.59 -11.08
CA LEU A 47 -3.78 -12.06 -12.12
C LEU A 47 -4.31 -13.47 -11.83
N ALA A 48 -3.47 -14.37 -11.32
CA ALA A 48 -3.90 -15.71 -10.92
C ALA A 48 -4.91 -15.68 -9.76
N GLN A 49 -4.75 -14.76 -8.79
CA GLN A 49 -5.74 -14.58 -7.73
C GLN A 49 -7.03 -13.94 -8.24
N SER A 50 -6.94 -12.91 -9.09
CA SER A 50 -8.12 -12.31 -9.74
C SER A 50 -8.93 -13.35 -10.50
N ARG A 51 -8.26 -14.21 -11.28
CA ARG A 51 -8.90 -15.34 -11.97
C ARG A 51 -9.66 -16.26 -10.99
N LYS A 52 -9.03 -16.63 -9.87
CA LYS A 52 -9.67 -17.48 -8.85
C LYS A 52 -10.92 -16.82 -8.26
N VAL A 53 -10.86 -15.51 -7.97
CA VAL A 53 -12.00 -14.74 -7.45
C VAL A 53 -13.12 -14.72 -8.49
N VAL A 54 -12.83 -14.36 -9.75
CA VAL A 54 -13.83 -14.32 -10.82
C VAL A 54 -14.50 -15.68 -11.00
N ASN A 55 -13.72 -16.76 -11.08
CA ASN A 55 -14.28 -18.11 -11.23
C ASN A 55 -15.12 -18.52 -10.02
N ALA A 56 -14.72 -18.18 -8.80
CA ALA A 56 -15.50 -18.46 -7.60
C ALA A 56 -16.82 -17.67 -7.55
N ILE A 57 -16.83 -16.43 -8.06
CA ILE A 57 -18.06 -15.64 -8.21
C ILE A 57 -18.99 -16.31 -9.24
N ILE A 58 -18.45 -16.74 -10.39
CA ILE A 58 -19.21 -17.45 -11.43
C ILE A 58 -19.80 -18.76 -10.88
N ASP A 59 -19.04 -19.50 -10.06
CA ASP A 59 -19.54 -20.72 -9.42
C ASP A 59 -20.71 -20.47 -8.47
N LYS A 60 -20.78 -19.28 -7.88
CA LYS A 60 -21.81 -18.92 -6.91
C LYS A 60 -23.02 -18.21 -7.53
N TYR A 61 -22.81 -17.40 -8.56
CA TYR A 61 -23.80 -16.46 -9.10
C TYR A 61 -23.98 -16.55 -10.63
N ASP A 62 -23.34 -17.53 -11.27
CA ASP A 62 -23.28 -17.70 -12.73
C ASP A 62 -22.54 -16.57 -13.48
N SER A 63 -22.49 -16.66 -14.81
CA SER A 63 -21.76 -15.72 -15.67
C SER A 63 -22.22 -14.26 -15.46
N PRO A 64 -21.28 -13.31 -15.32
CA PRO A 64 -21.61 -11.91 -15.14
C PRO A 64 -22.10 -11.27 -16.45
N ILE A 65 -22.90 -10.22 -16.32
CA ILE A 65 -23.31 -9.36 -17.44
C ILE A 65 -22.15 -8.47 -17.91
N ARG A 66 -21.33 -7.99 -16.96
CA ARG A 66 -20.20 -7.09 -17.19
C ARG A 66 -19.19 -7.24 -16.06
N ILE A 67 -17.91 -7.02 -16.34
CA ILE A 67 -16.85 -6.92 -15.33
C ILE A 67 -16.18 -5.55 -15.44
N ASN A 68 -16.12 -4.84 -14.32
CA ASN A 68 -15.37 -3.60 -14.19
C ASN A 68 -14.07 -3.88 -13.41
N ILE A 69 -12.94 -3.36 -13.88
CA ILE A 69 -11.62 -3.68 -13.35
C ILE A 69 -10.88 -2.39 -13.02
N GLU A 70 -10.40 -2.28 -11.80
CA GLU A 70 -9.36 -1.34 -11.39
C GLU A 70 -8.13 -2.13 -10.94
N LEU A 71 -6.94 -1.78 -11.44
CA LEU A 71 -5.69 -2.34 -10.92
C LEU A 71 -4.88 -1.27 -10.18
N ALA A 72 -4.15 -1.73 -9.16
CA ALA A 72 -3.26 -0.87 -8.40
C ALA A 72 -2.14 -0.31 -9.28
N ARG A 73 -1.90 1.00 -9.16
CA ARG A 73 -0.95 1.69 -10.05
C ARG A 73 0.48 1.16 -9.98
N GLU A 74 0.83 0.59 -8.84
CA GLU A 74 2.17 0.10 -8.50
C GLU A 74 2.42 -1.34 -8.99
N LEU A 75 1.37 -2.09 -9.37
CA LEU A 75 1.48 -3.50 -9.73
C LEU A 75 2.43 -3.74 -10.92
N SER A 76 2.46 -2.80 -11.86
CA SER A 76 3.32 -2.84 -13.05
C SER A 76 4.76 -2.38 -12.80
N LYS A 77 5.04 -1.77 -11.64
CA LYS A 77 6.34 -1.15 -11.35
C LYS A 77 7.33 -2.17 -10.77
N ASN A 78 8.62 -1.94 -11.02
CA ASN A 78 9.67 -2.77 -10.46
C ASN A 78 9.82 -2.50 -8.93
N PHE A 79 10.69 -3.26 -8.25
CA PHE A 79 10.87 -3.09 -6.80
C PHE A 79 11.48 -1.74 -6.40
N LYS A 80 12.47 -1.24 -7.17
CA LYS A 80 13.15 0.04 -6.91
C LYS A 80 12.17 1.21 -7.00
N ASP A 81 11.36 1.26 -8.05
CA ASP A 81 10.36 2.30 -8.26
C ASP A 81 9.29 2.29 -7.17
N ARG A 82 8.82 1.10 -6.76
CA ARG A 82 7.88 0.97 -5.64
C ARG A 82 8.49 1.50 -4.34
N LYS A 83 9.76 1.20 -4.07
CA LYS A 83 10.46 1.71 -2.89
C LYS A 83 10.69 3.22 -2.93
N ALA A 84 10.96 3.80 -4.10
CA ALA A 84 11.04 5.25 -4.25
C ALA A 84 9.70 5.92 -3.96
N ILE A 85 8.59 5.38 -4.48
CA ILE A 85 7.24 5.89 -4.22
C ILE A 85 6.86 5.74 -2.75
N GLU A 86 7.16 4.60 -2.13
CA GLU A 86 6.90 4.36 -0.71
C GLU A 86 7.67 5.36 0.18
N LYS A 87 8.93 5.64 -0.17
CA LYS A 87 9.75 6.65 0.48
C LYS A 87 9.14 8.04 0.34
N GLU A 88 8.80 8.45 -0.88
CA GLU A 88 8.15 9.74 -1.16
C GLU A 88 6.82 9.88 -0.41
N GLN A 89 5.99 8.84 -0.38
CA GLN A 89 4.73 8.83 0.39
C GLN A 89 4.99 8.95 1.90
N LYS A 90 6.04 8.31 2.42
CA LYS A 90 6.41 8.41 3.83
C LYS A 90 6.88 9.81 4.19
N GLU A 91 7.74 10.41 3.37
CA GLU A 91 8.24 11.78 3.56
C GLU A 91 7.08 12.78 3.52
N ASN A 92 6.17 12.66 2.55
CA ASN A 92 4.96 13.47 2.48
C ASN A 92 4.07 13.33 3.71
N ARG A 93 3.91 12.12 4.27
CA ARG A 93 3.14 11.92 5.51
C ARG A 93 3.79 12.64 6.69
N VAL A 94 5.10 12.54 6.83
CA VAL A 94 5.84 13.21 7.91
C VAL A 94 5.69 14.73 7.81
N GLU A 95 5.81 15.28 6.60
CA GLU A 95 5.59 16.71 6.34
C GLU A 95 4.17 17.15 6.72
N ILE A 96 3.15 16.38 6.32
CA ILE A 96 1.75 16.69 6.63
C ILE A 96 1.47 16.62 8.14
N GLU A 97 2.02 15.63 8.85
CA GLU A 97 1.86 15.55 10.30
C GLU A 97 2.56 16.71 11.01
N LYS A 98 3.72 17.15 10.53
CA LYS A 98 4.38 18.36 11.04
C LYS A 98 3.48 19.60 10.87
N ILE A 99 2.94 19.80 9.67
CA ILE A 99 2.00 20.92 9.39
C ILE A 99 0.76 20.83 10.29
N ARG A 100 0.23 19.62 10.52
CA ARG A 100 -0.92 19.42 11.42
C ARG A 100 -0.61 19.85 12.84
N THR A 101 0.54 19.48 13.37
CA THR A 101 0.97 19.93 14.71
C THR A 101 1.09 21.45 14.76
N GLU A 102 1.76 22.07 13.79
CA GLU A 102 1.92 23.54 13.73
C GLU A 102 0.55 24.26 13.69
N LEU A 103 -0.39 23.77 12.87
CA LEU A 103 -1.73 24.34 12.79
C LEU A 103 -2.59 24.07 14.04
N LYS A 104 -2.40 22.92 14.69
CA LYS A 104 -3.09 22.59 15.95
C LYS A 104 -2.65 23.54 17.06
N ASP A 105 -1.37 23.84 17.14
CA ASP A 105 -0.82 24.81 18.10
C ASP A 105 -1.32 26.23 17.79
N LEU A 106 -1.45 26.58 16.50
CA LEU A 106 -1.96 27.88 16.07
C LEU A 106 -3.46 28.08 16.34
N PHE A 107 -4.28 27.04 16.14
CA PHE A 107 -5.74 27.16 16.22
C PHE A 107 -6.35 26.66 17.54
N GLY A 108 -5.61 25.88 18.32
CA GLY A 108 -6.16 25.17 19.49
C GLY A 108 -7.17 24.06 19.12
N LYS A 109 -7.26 23.65 17.85
CA LYS A 109 -8.16 22.60 17.34
C LYS A 109 -7.48 21.74 16.28
N GLU A 110 -8.03 20.56 16.04
CA GLU A 110 -7.59 19.72 14.91
C GLU A 110 -7.88 20.41 13.57
N PRO A 111 -6.86 20.60 12.71
CA PRO A 111 -7.03 21.25 11.43
C PRO A 111 -7.71 20.32 10.42
N THR A 112 -8.58 20.90 9.60
CA THR A 112 -9.21 20.26 8.45
C THR A 112 -8.19 19.99 7.34
N TYR A 113 -8.50 19.03 6.46
CA TYR A 113 -7.68 18.75 5.29
C TYR A 113 -7.43 20.00 4.41
N SER A 114 -8.45 20.86 4.28
CA SER A 114 -8.37 22.09 3.49
C SER A 114 -7.39 23.09 4.11
N GLU A 115 -7.45 23.29 5.43
CA GLU A 115 -6.53 24.16 6.16
C GLU A 115 -5.07 23.68 6.02
N VAL A 116 -4.81 22.38 6.18
CA VAL A 116 -3.49 21.77 5.98
C VAL A 116 -2.98 22.01 4.55
N LEU A 117 -3.83 21.82 3.54
CA LEU A 117 -3.44 22.01 2.14
C LEU A 117 -3.18 23.49 1.80
N LYS A 118 -3.99 24.40 2.34
CA LYS A 118 -3.76 25.85 2.21
C LYS A 118 -2.40 26.25 2.79
N TYR A 119 -2.11 25.82 4.02
CA TYR A 119 -0.85 26.12 4.69
C TYR A 119 0.36 25.57 3.93
N ARG A 120 0.25 24.33 3.46
CA ARG A 120 1.31 23.72 2.64
C ARG A 120 1.58 24.51 1.35
N LEU A 121 0.54 24.88 0.62
CA LEU A 121 0.68 25.66 -0.62
C LEU A 121 1.20 27.07 -0.35
N TRP A 122 0.78 27.69 0.76
CA TRP A 122 1.28 28.99 1.23
C TRP A 122 2.80 28.96 1.44
N GLN A 123 3.32 27.97 2.19
CA GLN A 123 4.76 27.80 2.40
C GLN A 123 5.51 27.53 1.09
N MET A 124 4.97 26.68 0.21
CA MET A 124 5.59 26.36 -1.09
C MET A 124 5.70 27.56 -2.04
N GLN A 125 4.87 28.59 -1.84
CA GLN A 125 4.76 29.77 -2.70
C GLN A 125 5.39 31.01 -2.07
N ASN A 126 6.30 30.84 -1.10
CA ASN A 126 6.92 31.95 -0.36
C ASN A 126 5.88 32.93 0.24
N CYS A 127 4.76 32.38 0.71
CA CYS A 127 3.66 33.13 1.31
C CYS A 127 2.92 34.07 0.34
N GLU A 128 3.08 33.89 -0.97
CA GLU A 128 2.47 34.75 -2.00
C GLU A 128 1.31 34.07 -2.73
N CYS A 129 0.36 34.90 -3.19
CA CYS A 129 -0.64 34.51 -4.15
C CYS A 129 0.02 34.15 -5.49
N ALA A 130 -0.28 32.95 -6.02
CA ALA A 130 0.36 32.51 -7.27
C ALA A 130 -0.01 33.37 -8.49
N TYR A 131 -1.14 34.10 -8.51
CA TYR A 131 -1.61 34.87 -9.67
C TYR A 131 -1.42 36.38 -9.57
N SER A 132 -1.41 36.93 -8.36
CA SER A 132 -1.18 38.36 -8.15
C SER A 132 0.19 38.68 -7.55
N GLN A 133 0.93 37.67 -7.07
CA GLN A 133 2.19 37.82 -6.32
C GLN A 133 2.06 38.71 -5.07
N GLN A 134 0.82 38.96 -4.62
CA GLN A 134 0.57 39.65 -3.37
C GLN A 134 0.92 38.73 -2.20
N GLN A 135 1.65 39.26 -1.22
CA GLN A 135 1.92 38.59 0.05
C GLN A 135 0.61 38.29 0.79
N ILE A 136 0.53 37.10 1.38
CA ILE A 136 -0.63 36.60 2.14
C ILE A 136 -0.16 36.42 3.58
N GLY A 137 -0.74 37.16 4.52
CA GLY A 137 -0.49 36.95 5.94
C GLY A 137 -1.09 35.66 6.45
N ILE A 138 -0.48 35.07 7.49
CA ILE A 138 -0.98 33.83 8.11
C ILE A 138 -2.43 33.97 8.63
N ASN A 139 -2.79 35.15 9.14
CA ASN A 139 -4.14 35.43 9.63
C ASN A 139 -5.17 35.48 8.50
N GLU A 140 -4.78 35.96 7.31
CA GLU A 140 -5.69 36.09 6.16
C GLU A 140 -5.88 34.77 5.41
N LEU A 141 -4.89 33.86 5.47
CA LEU A 141 -4.89 32.58 4.77
C LEU A 141 -6.17 31.75 5.01
N PHE A 142 -6.65 31.78 6.25
CA PHE A 142 -7.80 30.99 6.71
C PHE A 142 -9.12 31.76 6.69
N SER A 143 -9.08 33.07 6.42
CA SER A 143 -10.28 33.89 6.26
C SER A 143 -11.15 33.37 5.11
N GLN A 144 -12.45 33.28 5.35
CA GLN A 144 -13.41 32.74 4.40
C GLN A 144 -13.42 33.59 3.12
N GLY A 145 -13.23 32.94 1.97
CA GLY A 145 -13.22 33.59 0.65
C GLY A 145 -11.99 34.44 0.32
N TYR A 146 -11.11 34.72 1.28
CA TYR A 146 -9.90 35.53 1.02
C TYR A 146 -8.90 34.79 0.14
N CYS A 147 -8.59 33.53 0.50
CA CYS A 147 -7.71 32.65 -0.24
C CYS A 147 -8.43 31.36 -0.63
N GLU A 148 -8.19 30.91 -1.85
CA GLU A 148 -8.75 29.69 -2.43
C GLU A 148 -7.63 28.82 -3.01
N ILE A 149 -7.88 27.51 -3.06
CA ILE A 149 -7.00 26.56 -3.74
C ILE A 149 -7.55 26.39 -5.16
N ASP A 150 -6.79 26.86 -6.15
CA ASP A 150 -7.15 26.75 -7.55
C ASP A 150 -6.44 25.57 -8.24
N HIS A 151 -7.11 25.01 -9.25
CA HIS A 151 -6.50 24.10 -10.21
C HIS A 151 -5.89 24.90 -11.37
N ILE A 152 -4.56 24.83 -11.49
CA ILE A 152 -3.79 25.55 -12.51
C ILE A 152 -4.41 25.31 -13.90
N ILE A 153 -4.44 24.04 -14.32
CA ILE A 153 -5.27 23.60 -15.43
C ILE A 153 -6.61 23.17 -14.83
N PRO A 154 -7.74 23.77 -15.23
CA PRO A 154 -9.05 23.46 -14.66
C PRO A 154 -9.32 21.96 -14.55
N PHE A 155 -9.91 21.53 -13.44
CA PHE A 155 -10.15 20.12 -13.17
C PHE A 155 -11.16 19.55 -14.17
N SER A 156 -12.17 20.32 -14.57
CA SER A 156 -13.13 19.94 -15.61
C SER A 156 -12.49 19.57 -16.95
N ARG A 157 -11.33 20.15 -17.28
CA ARG A 157 -10.58 19.94 -18.53
C ARG A 157 -9.54 18.83 -18.43
N CYS A 158 -8.91 18.62 -17.28
CA CYS A 158 -7.78 17.68 -17.17
C CYS A 158 -7.97 16.52 -16.17
N PHE A 159 -8.89 16.61 -15.21
CA PHE A 159 -9.06 15.63 -14.12
C PHE A 159 -7.78 15.37 -13.28
N ASP A 160 -6.86 16.35 -13.21
CA ASP A 160 -5.66 16.26 -12.39
C ASP A 160 -5.85 17.00 -11.06
N ASP A 161 -6.23 16.28 -10.01
CA ASP A 161 -6.33 16.80 -8.64
C ASP A 161 -5.00 16.72 -7.87
N SER A 162 -3.88 16.46 -8.56
CA SER A 162 -2.57 16.34 -7.90
C SER A 162 -2.06 17.69 -7.38
N LEU A 163 -1.20 17.65 -6.35
CA LEU A 163 -0.58 18.85 -5.78
C LEU A 163 0.17 19.68 -6.84
N SER A 164 0.74 19.05 -7.87
CA SER A 164 1.39 19.73 -9.00
C SER A 164 0.43 20.54 -9.88
N ASN A 165 -0.88 20.34 -9.75
CA ASN A 165 -1.90 21.12 -10.44
C ASN A 165 -2.66 22.06 -9.49
N LYS A 166 -2.24 22.19 -8.23
CA LYS A 166 -2.90 23.06 -7.23
C LYS A 166 -2.01 24.24 -6.85
N VAL A 167 -2.59 25.42 -6.71
CA VAL A 167 -1.92 26.62 -6.19
C VAL A 167 -2.83 27.37 -5.23
N LEU A 168 -2.24 28.10 -4.29
CA LEU A 168 -2.95 29.02 -3.43
C LEU A 168 -3.02 30.40 -4.10
N VAL A 169 -4.22 30.96 -4.18
CA VAL A 169 -4.46 32.26 -4.80
C VAL A 169 -5.49 33.04 -3.99
N LEU A 170 -5.55 34.36 -4.20
CA LEU A 170 -6.64 35.17 -3.66
C LEU A 170 -7.96 34.71 -4.30
N GLY A 171 -9.04 34.65 -3.52
CA GLY A 171 -10.35 34.18 -4.00
C GLY A 171 -10.83 34.97 -5.22
N LYS A 172 -10.66 36.29 -5.20
CA LYS A 172 -10.97 37.16 -6.35
C LYS A 172 -10.23 36.76 -7.64
N GLU A 173 -8.98 36.30 -7.55
CA GLU A 173 -8.19 35.89 -8.71
C GLU A 173 -8.69 34.54 -9.24
N ASN A 174 -9.02 33.61 -8.35
CA ASN A 174 -9.59 32.32 -8.73
C ASN A 174 -10.94 32.47 -9.45
N GLN A 175 -11.84 33.28 -8.88
CA GLN A 175 -13.17 33.50 -9.48
C GLN A 175 -13.06 34.14 -10.86
N ARG A 176 -12.14 35.10 -11.05
CA ARG A 176 -11.90 35.72 -12.36
C ARG A 176 -11.29 34.75 -13.38
N LYS A 177 -10.39 33.86 -12.95
CA LYS A 177 -9.80 32.85 -13.84
C LYS A 177 -10.87 31.90 -14.38
N GLY A 178 -11.75 31.39 -13.53
CA GLY A 178 -12.79 30.42 -13.91
C GLY A 178 -12.22 29.15 -14.54
N ASN A 179 -12.87 28.64 -15.60
CA ASN A 179 -12.43 27.46 -16.36
C ASN A 179 -11.30 27.73 -17.38
N ARG A 180 -10.41 28.69 -17.09
CA ARG A 180 -9.25 29.02 -17.94
C ARG A 180 -7.95 28.53 -17.31
N THR A 181 -6.95 28.27 -18.14
CA THR A 181 -5.56 28.14 -17.71
C THR A 181 -5.00 29.52 -17.34
N PRO A 182 -3.82 29.60 -16.68
CA PRO A 182 -3.22 30.88 -16.37
C PRO A 182 -2.99 31.69 -17.65
N PHE A 183 -2.41 31.09 -18.70
CA PHE A 183 -2.18 31.77 -19.98
C PHE A 183 -3.46 32.27 -20.65
N GLU A 184 -4.54 31.51 -20.63
CA GLU A 184 -5.83 31.98 -21.14
C GLU A 184 -6.47 33.10 -20.27
N TYR A 185 -6.04 33.24 -19.01
CA TYR A 185 -6.56 34.26 -18.10
C TYR A 185 -5.84 35.61 -18.25
N PHE A 186 -4.50 35.61 -18.37
CA PHE A 186 -3.71 36.85 -18.45
C PHE A 186 -2.91 37.00 -19.75
N GLY A 187 -2.98 36.05 -20.69
CA GLY A 187 -2.08 35.99 -21.85
C GLY A 187 -2.18 37.20 -22.78
N ASP A 188 -3.34 37.84 -22.83
CA ASP A 188 -3.56 39.09 -23.56
C ASP A 188 -2.90 40.29 -22.87
N ASN A 189 -2.61 40.18 -21.56
CA ASN A 189 -1.83 41.15 -20.81
C ASN A 189 -0.36 40.69 -20.71
N ILE A 190 0.42 41.07 -21.72
CA ILE A 190 1.83 40.67 -21.90
C ILE A 190 2.67 40.97 -20.65
N GLU A 191 2.51 42.15 -20.05
CA GLU A 191 3.27 42.54 -18.85
C GLU A 191 2.95 41.64 -17.65
N ARG A 192 1.66 41.35 -17.44
CA ARG A 192 1.20 40.45 -16.38
C ARG A 192 1.71 39.03 -16.59
N TRP A 193 1.65 38.51 -17.81
CA TRP A 193 2.21 37.19 -18.13
C TRP A 193 3.72 37.13 -17.90
N ASN A 194 4.47 38.13 -18.35
CA ASN A 194 5.93 38.16 -18.20
C ASN A 194 6.34 38.16 -16.73
N ARG A 195 5.69 38.96 -15.88
CA ARG A 195 5.93 38.94 -14.42
C ARG A 195 5.63 37.58 -13.80
N PHE A 196 4.51 36.98 -14.19
CA PHE A 196 4.15 35.63 -13.74
C PHE A 196 5.18 34.59 -14.20
N GLU A 197 5.65 34.66 -15.45
CA GLU A 197 6.64 33.73 -16.00
C GLU A 197 7.97 33.80 -15.24
N VAL A 198 8.43 35.00 -14.90
CA VAL A 198 9.62 35.22 -14.07
C VAL A 198 9.42 34.62 -12.67
N TRP A 199 8.27 34.89 -12.03
CA TRP A 199 7.95 34.33 -10.71
C TRP A 199 7.95 32.80 -10.70
N VAL A 200 7.32 32.16 -11.70
CA VAL A 200 7.30 30.69 -11.81
C VAL A 200 8.71 30.14 -11.99
N LYS A 201 9.53 30.75 -12.86
CA LYS A 201 10.90 30.30 -13.11
C LYS A 201 11.76 30.43 -11.83
N GLY A 202 11.64 31.52 -11.09
CA GLY A 202 12.36 31.79 -9.84
C GLY A 202 11.92 30.97 -8.62
N SER A 203 10.70 30.40 -8.64
CA SER A 203 10.15 29.64 -7.51
C SER A 203 10.85 28.29 -7.24
N HIS A 204 10.68 27.73 -6.03
CA HIS A 204 11.13 26.38 -5.67
C HIS A 204 10.11 25.28 -6.03
N LEU A 205 9.13 25.59 -6.88
CA LEU A 205 8.09 24.64 -7.28
C LEU A 205 8.68 23.50 -8.13
N ASN A 206 8.09 22.31 -8.02
CA ASN A 206 8.54 21.16 -8.81
C ASN A 206 8.34 21.38 -10.32
N TYR A 207 9.16 20.69 -11.12
CA TYR A 207 9.17 20.83 -12.58
C TYR A 207 7.77 20.71 -13.20
N LYS A 208 7.01 19.66 -12.83
CA LYS A 208 5.66 19.44 -13.35
C LYS A 208 4.72 20.62 -13.06
N LYS A 209 4.78 21.19 -11.85
CA LYS A 209 3.97 22.36 -11.48
C LYS A 209 4.35 23.59 -12.30
N LYS A 210 5.65 23.85 -12.49
CA LYS A 210 6.14 24.93 -13.36
C LYS A 210 5.65 24.76 -14.80
N THR A 211 5.72 23.55 -15.36
CA THR A 211 5.22 23.25 -16.70
C THR A 211 3.71 23.50 -16.83
N ASN A 212 2.92 23.12 -15.82
CA ASN A 212 1.48 23.38 -15.83
C ASN A 212 1.18 24.89 -15.77
N LEU A 213 1.89 25.64 -14.92
CA LEU A 213 1.72 27.09 -14.78
C LEU A 213 2.06 27.85 -16.07
N LEU A 214 3.10 27.41 -16.78
CA LEU A 214 3.60 28.07 -18.00
C LEU A 214 2.96 27.55 -19.30
N LYS A 215 1.94 26.71 -19.22
CA LYS A 215 1.31 26.10 -20.40
C LYS A 215 0.54 27.16 -21.19
N LYS A 216 1.02 27.47 -22.41
CA LYS A 216 0.43 28.51 -23.29
C LYS A 216 -0.71 28.00 -24.19
N LYS A 217 -0.68 26.73 -24.54
CA LYS A 217 -1.70 26.11 -25.43
C LYS A 217 -2.18 24.82 -24.82
N VAL A 218 -3.49 24.64 -24.85
CA VAL A 218 -4.17 23.40 -24.50
C VAL A 218 -5.07 23.05 -25.68
N SER A 219 -4.67 22.03 -26.44
CA SER A 219 -5.49 21.54 -27.56
C SER A 219 -6.64 20.64 -27.07
N LYS A 220 -7.72 20.54 -27.86
CA LYS A 220 -8.83 19.61 -27.59
C LYS A 220 -8.35 18.15 -27.54
N GLU A 221 -7.35 17.80 -28.34
CA GLU A 221 -6.73 16.47 -28.31
C GLU A 221 -6.00 16.22 -27.00
N GLU A 222 -5.20 17.16 -26.52
CA GLU A 222 -4.53 17.05 -25.22
C GLU A 222 -5.52 16.92 -24.06
N GLU A 223 -6.63 17.67 -24.08
CA GLU A 223 -7.67 17.51 -23.06
C GLU A 223 -8.29 16.12 -23.09
N ARG A 224 -8.61 15.60 -24.28
CA ARG A 224 -9.11 14.23 -24.43
C ARG A 224 -8.11 13.21 -23.91
N GLU A 225 -6.82 13.40 -24.21
CA GLU A 225 -5.76 12.53 -23.69
C GLU A 225 -5.61 12.61 -22.17
N TRP A 226 -5.70 13.80 -21.56
CA TRP A 226 -5.64 13.96 -20.11
C TRP A 226 -6.84 13.33 -19.43
N LYS A 227 -8.05 13.60 -19.93
CA LYS A 227 -9.30 12.96 -19.49
C LYS A 227 -9.15 11.44 -19.58
N ALA A 228 -8.72 10.90 -20.73
CA ALA A 228 -8.50 9.47 -20.92
C ALA A 228 -7.46 8.90 -19.95
N ARG A 229 -6.31 9.57 -19.76
CA ARG A 229 -5.22 9.14 -18.88
C ARG A 229 -5.61 9.15 -17.40
N ASN A 230 -6.48 10.05 -16.99
CA ASN A 230 -6.91 10.19 -15.61
C ASN A 230 -8.16 9.37 -15.26
N LEU A 231 -8.98 9.03 -16.26
CA LEU A 231 -10.25 8.32 -16.08
C LEU A 231 -10.21 6.85 -16.48
N GLN A 232 -9.45 6.52 -17.53
CA GLN A 232 -9.24 5.14 -17.97
C GLN A 232 -7.86 4.65 -17.54
N ASP A 233 -7.75 3.35 -17.26
CA ASP A 233 -6.44 2.75 -17.01
C ASP A 233 -5.82 2.30 -18.33
N THR A 234 -4.80 3.05 -18.77
CA THR A 234 -4.11 2.82 -20.04
C THR A 234 -2.93 1.85 -19.92
N LYS A 235 -2.66 1.31 -18.74
CA LYS A 235 -1.50 0.45 -18.51
C LYS A 235 -1.63 -0.86 -19.27
N TYR A 236 -0.50 -1.33 -19.79
CA TYR A 236 -0.38 -2.60 -20.51
C TYR A 236 -1.08 -3.75 -19.77
N ILE A 237 -0.86 -3.90 -18.47
CA ILE A 237 -1.45 -5.01 -17.68
C ILE A 237 -2.97 -4.89 -17.57
N CYS A 238 -3.51 -3.67 -17.45
CA CYS A 238 -4.95 -3.43 -17.39
C CYS A 238 -5.61 -3.74 -18.73
N LYS A 239 -5.00 -3.29 -19.83
CA LYS A 239 -5.42 -3.63 -21.19
C LYS A 239 -5.35 -5.14 -21.43
N TYR A 240 -4.26 -5.77 -21.01
CA TYR A 240 -4.06 -7.21 -21.13
C TYR A 240 -5.15 -7.99 -20.41
N ILE A 241 -5.39 -7.75 -19.12
CA ILE A 241 -6.40 -8.50 -18.37
C ILE A 241 -7.81 -8.22 -18.91
N ALA A 242 -8.10 -6.97 -19.30
CA ALA A 242 -9.39 -6.63 -19.85
C ALA A 242 -9.65 -7.37 -21.17
N ASN A 243 -8.67 -7.38 -22.07
CA ASN A 243 -8.73 -8.11 -23.32
C ASN A 243 -8.81 -9.62 -23.08
N TYR A 244 -7.99 -10.16 -22.17
CA TYR A 244 -8.02 -11.58 -21.83
C TYR A 244 -9.40 -12.03 -21.34
N ILE A 245 -10.00 -11.28 -20.42
CA ILE A 245 -11.34 -11.58 -19.90
C ILE A 245 -12.39 -11.43 -21.01
N ASN A 246 -12.36 -10.33 -21.77
CA ASN A 246 -13.32 -10.09 -22.84
C ASN A 246 -13.29 -11.18 -23.93
N ASN A 247 -12.09 -11.68 -24.23
CA ASN A 247 -11.85 -12.67 -25.27
C ASN A 247 -12.12 -14.10 -24.80
N LYS A 248 -11.82 -14.44 -23.54
CA LYS A 248 -11.89 -15.82 -23.05
C LYS A 248 -13.12 -16.14 -22.20
N LEU A 249 -13.86 -15.15 -21.69
CA LEU A 249 -15.02 -15.37 -20.82
C LEU A 249 -16.36 -15.32 -21.58
N LYS A 250 -17.24 -16.28 -21.30
CA LYS A 250 -18.66 -16.21 -21.68
C LYS A 250 -19.41 -15.33 -20.68
N PHE A 251 -19.89 -14.19 -21.15
CA PHE A 251 -20.75 -13.28 -20.41
C PHE A 251 -22.21 -13.69 -20.56
N LYS A 252 -23.04 -13.32 -19.59
CA LYS A 252 -24.49 -13.39 -19.72
C LYS A 252 -24.96 -12.40 -20.78
N GLU A 253 -25.99 -12.79 -21.54
CA GLU A 253 -26.57 -11.93 -22.58
C GLU A 253 -27.08 -10.62 -21.99
N SER A 254 -26.84 -9.53 -22.72
CA SER A 254 -27.33 -8.20 -22.41
C SER A 254 -27.08 -7.22 -23.54
N ASP A 255 -27.86 -6.15 -23.59
CA ASP A 255 -27.75 -5.04 -24.55
C ASP A 255 -26.45 -4.24 -24.41
N ARG A 256 -25.70 -4.48 -23.33
CA ARG A 256 -24.42 -3.79 -23.09
C ARG A 256 -23.36 -4.34 -24.05
N LYS A 257 -23.01 -3.54 -25.05
CA LYS A 257 -21.96 -3.86 -26.03
C LYS A 257 -20.59 -4.11 -25.38
N GLN A 258 -20.18 -3.26 -24.44
CA GLN A 258 -18.91 -3.41 -23.73
C GLN A 258 -19.06 -4.28 -22.48
N LYS A 259 -18.44 -5.46 -22.50
CA LYS A 259 -18.50 -6.45 -21.41
C LYS A 259 -17.40 -6.29 -20.35
N VAL A 260 -16.29 -5.65 -20.70
CA VAL A 260 -15.19 -5.35 -19.76
C VAL A 260 -14.78 -3.89 -19.83
N ILE A 261 -14.72 -3.23 -18.68
CA ILE A 261 -14.34 -1.82 -18.55
C ILE A 261 -13.16 -1.71 -17.58
N THR A 262 -12.13 -0.96 -17.96
CA THR A 262 -11.05 -0.57 -17.06
C THR A 262 -11.34 0.80 -16.48
N ILE A 263 -11.25 0.92 -15.15
CA ILE A 263 -11.45 2.17 -14.43
C ILE A 263 -10.13 2.57 -13.79
N ASN A 264 -9.77 3.83 -13.93
CA ASN A 264 -8.59 4.38 -13.28
C ASN A 264 -8.89 4.64 -11.80
N GLY A 265 -7.96 4.29 -10.92
CA GLY A 265 -8.12 4.58 -9.49
C GLY A 265 -8.27 6.06 -9.13
N ARG A 266 -7.87 6.99 -10.02
CA ARG A 266 -8.23 8.41 -9.88
C ARG A 266 -9.74 8.61 -9.98
N ALA A 267 -10.39 8.04 -11.01
CA ALA A 267 -11.84 8.10 -11.17
C ALA A 267 -12.56 7.48 -9.97
N THR A 268 -12.12 6.30 -9.49
CA THR A 268 -12.66 5.68 -8.27
C THR A 268 -12.52 6.61 -7.07
N SER A 269 -11.36 7.24 -6.89
CA SER A 269 -11.13 8.18 -5.78
C SER A 269 -12.01 9.43 -5.85
N ILE A 270 -12.24 9.96 -7.05
CA ILE A 270 -13.11 11.12 -7.27
C ILE A 270 -14.56 10.76 -6.93
N LEU A 271 -15.06 9.64 -7.45
CA LEU A 271 -16.41 9.15 -7.13
C LEU A 271 -16.60 8.93 -5.63
N ARG A 272 -15.61 8.32 -4.96
CA ARG A 272 -15.61 8.16 -3.50
C ARG A 272 -15.72 9.51 -2.77
N GLY A 273 -14.95 10.50 -3.19
CA GLY A 273 -14.98 11.84 -2.61
C GLY A 273 -16.35 12.49 -2.74
N TYR A 274 -16.94 12.44 -3.95
CA TYR A 274 -18.28 12.97 -4.21
C TYR A 274 -19.38 12.27 -3.42
N TRP A 275 -19.24 10.96 -3.15
CA TRP A 275 -20.23 10.18 -2.40
C TRP A 275 -19.97 10.15 -0.88
N GLY A 276 -18.95 10.86 -0.38
CA GLY A 276 -18.63 10.88 1.05
C GLY A 276 -18.13 9.53 1.60
N LEU A 277 -17.46 8.75 0.74
CA LEU A 277 -16.88 7.45 1.07
C LEU A 277 -15.39 7.62 1.42
N THR A 278 -15.14 7.99 2.67
CA THR A 278 -13.78 8.13 3.21
C THR A 278 -13.09 6.77 3.30
N LYS A 279 -11.84 6.72 2.84
CA LYS A 279 -10.98 5.55 2.93
C LYS A 279 -9.98 5.75 4.06
N VAL A 280 -10.12 5.00 5.12
CA VAL A 280 -9.15 4.90 6.22
C VAL A 280 -8.41 3.58 6.02
N ARG A 281 -7.09 3.64 5.83
CA ARG A 281 -6.28 2.43 5.55
C ARG A 281 -5.86 1.73 6.83
N GLU A 282 -5.86 2.48 7.91
CA GLU A 282 -5.56 2.07 9.28
C GLU A 282 -6.64 1.11 9.81
N ASP A 283 -7.87 1.22 9.32
CA ASP A 283 -9.04 0.37 9.67
C ASP A 283 -9.01 -1.02 8.99
N GLY A 284 -7.89 -1.41 8.38
CA GLY A 284 -7.70 -2.71 7.76
C GLY A 284 -8.04 -2.80 6.27
N ASP A 285 -8.17 -4.04 5.77
CA ASP A 285 -8.18 -4.40 4.35
C ASP A 285 -9.59 -4.31 3.72
N LYS A 286 -10.65 -4.03 4.49
CA LYS A 286 -12.04 -3.94 4.00
C LYS A 286 -12.25 -2.83 2.97
N HIS A 287 -11.41 -1.80 2.97
CA HIS A 287 -11.48 -0.71 2.00
C HIS A 287 -11.31 -1.19 0.54
N HIS A 288 -10.73 -2.37 0.29
CA HIS A 288 -10.68 -2.96 -1.05
C HIS A 288 -12.07 -3.39 -1.54
N ALA A 289 -12.95 -3.83 -0.65
CA ALA A 289 -14.35 -4.11 -0.99
C ALA A 289 -15.14 -2.83 -1.27
N LEU A 290 -14.86 -1.76 -0.52
CA LEU A 290 -15.39 -0.41 -0.78
C LEU A 290 -15.00 0.06 -2.18
N ASP A 291 -13.70 0.01 -2.52
CA ASP A 291 -13.20 0.40 -3.84
C ASP A 291 -13.85 -0.46 -4.95
N ALA A 292 -13.98 -1.79 -4.74
CA ALA A 292 -14.61 -2.70 -5.69
C ALA A 292 -16.10 -2.39 -5.92
N ALA A 293 -16.85 -2.00 -4.87
CA ALA A 293 -18.24 -1.59 -5.00
C ALA A 293 -18.38 -0.30 -5.83
N VAL A 294 -17.52 0.70 -5.59
CA VAL A 294 -17.47 1.93 -6.41
C VAL A 294 -17.12 1.62 -7.86
N VAL A 295 -16.15 0.75 -8.09
CA VAL A 295 -15.75 0.32 -9.44
C VAL A 295 -16.88 -0.42 -10.16
N ALA A 296 -17.68 -1.23 -9.46
CA ALA A 296 -18.79 -1.97 -10.06
C ALA A 296 -19.90 -1.04 -10.60
N VAL A 297 -20.23 0.03 -9.86
CA VAL A 297 -21.27 1.00 -10.23
C VAL A 297 -20.77 2.11 -11.16
N ALA A 298 -19.46 2.33 -11.22
CA ALA A 298 -18.87 3.32 -12.11
C ALA A 298 -19.19 3.02 -13.58
N THR A 299 -19.77 3.99 -14.27
CA THR A 299 -20.11 3.95 -15.69
C THR A 299 -19.41 5.09 -16.42
N GLN A 300 -19.24 4.95 -17.73
CA GLN A 300 -18.72 6.04 -18.56
C GLN A 300 -19.59 7.30 -18.48
N GLY A 301 -20.92 7.15 -18.35
CA GLY A 301 -21.84 8.27 -18.15
C GLY A 301 -21.62 9.00 -16.82
N LEU A 302 -21.43 8.27 -15.71
CA LEU A 302 -21.06 8.89 -14.42
C LEU A 302 -19.72 9.62 -14.53
N VAL A 303 -18.74 9.02 -15.19
CA VAL A 303 -17.42 9.62 -15.41
C VAL A 303 -17.51 10.91 -16.24
N GLN A 304 -18.35 10.95 -17.28
CA GLN A 304 -18.59 12.16 -18.06
C GLN A 304 -19.28 13.25 -17.22
N LYS A 305 -20.25 12.88 -16.37
CA LYS A 305 -20.92 13.82 -15.47
C LYS A 305 -19.95 14.53 -14.52
N ILE A 306 -18.83 13.90 -14.14
CA ILE A 306 -17.82 14.55 -13.28
C ILE A 306 -17.32 15.84 -13.92
N SER A 307 -16.97 15.83 -15.22
CA SER A 307 -16.49 17.04 -15.92
C SER A 307 -17.52 18.16 -15.86
N LYS A 308 -18.80 17.84 -16.13
CA LYS A 308 -19.91 18.82 -16.09
C LYS A 308 -20.09 19.42 -14.71
N TYR A 309 -20.10 18.60 -13.66
CA TYR A 309 -20.24 19.06 -12.27
C TYR A 309 -19.03 19.90 -11.81
N SER A 310 -17.81 19.51 -12.20
CA SER A 310 -16.62 20.29 -11.88
C SER A 310 -16.63 21.64 -12.58
N LYS A 311 -17.01 21.68 -13.87
CA LYS A 311 -17.17 22.92 -14.65
C LYS A 311 -18.20 23.85 -14.00
N ALA A 312 -19.34 23.32 -13.59
CA ALA A 312 -20.38 24.09 -12.89
C ALA A 312 -19.86 24.76 -11.61
N ARG A 313 -18.99 24.07 -10.87
CA ARG A 313 -18.34 24.59 -9.64
C ARG A 313 -17.27 25.62 -9.95
N GLU A 314 -16.45 25.41 -10.97
CA GLU A 314 -15.41 26.35 -11.42
C GLU A 314 -16.00 27.68 -11.91
N LEU A 315 -17.22 27.65 -12.45
CA LEU A 315 -17.91 28.84 -12.94
C LEU A 315 -18.80 29.53 -11.87
N ARG A 316 -18.80 29.05 -10.61
CA ARG A 316 -19.75 29.51 -9.58
C ARG A 316 -19.62 31.00 -9.25
N GLY A 317 -18.42 31.59 -9.30
CA GLY A 317 -18.23 33.01 -8.99
C GLY A 317 -18.26 33.95 -10.19
N ILE A 318 -18.57 33.45 -11.39
CA ILE A 318 -18.88 34.30 -12.55
C ILE A 318 -20.33 34.80 -12.40
N ARG A 319 -20.54 36.12 -12.48
CA ARG A 319 -21.88 36.71 -12.36
C ARG A 319 -22.68 36.46 -13.64
N GLU A 320 -23.99 36.36 -13.52
CA GLU A 320 -24.89 36.19 -14.69
C GLU A 320 -24.82 37.36 -15.67
N SER A 321 -24.44 38.55 -15.20
CA SER A 321 -24.20 39.74 -16.02
C SER A 321 -22.88 39.72 -16.79
N ASP A 322 -21.96 38.82 -16.46
CA ASP A 322 -20.62 38.80 -17.06
C ASP A 322 -20.61 37.86 -18.27
N GLU A 323 -20.30 38.38 -19.46
CA GLU A 323 -20.10 37.56 -20.66
C GLU A 323 -18.85 36.67 -20.47
N PHE A 324 -19.06 35.38 -20.26
CA PHE A 324 -17.99 34.40 -20.16
C PHE A 324 -17.98 33.50 -21.38
N ILE A 325 -16.95 33.63 -22.22
CA ILE A 325 -16.78 32.79 -23.41
C ILE A 325 -16.11 31.48 -23.01
N ASP A 326 -16.72 30.36 -23.36
CA ASP A 326 -16.09 29.06 -23.23
C ASP A 326 -15.01 28.91 -24.30
N ILE A 327 -13.76 28.76 -23.88
CA ILE A 327 -12.64 28.58 -24.82
C ILE A 327 -12.75 27.25 -25.59
N GLU A 328 -13.46 26.25 -25.06
CA GLU A 328 -13.70 24.96 -25.74
C GLU A 328 -14.72 25.09 -26.88
N THR A 329 -15.84 25.78 -26.66
CA THR A 329 -16.92 25.89 -27.67
C THR A 329 -16.84 27.17 -28.49
N GLY A 330 -16.19 28.21 -27.99
CA GLY A 330 -16.19 29.56 -28.56
C GLY A 330 -17.50 30.32 -28.35
N GLU A 331 -18.41 29.77 -27.54
CA GLU A 331 -19.75 30.32 -27.29
C GLU A 331 -19.80 31.00 -25.92
N VAL A 332 -20.70 31.97 -25.76
CA VAL A 332 -21.01 32.55 -24.44
C VAL A 332 -21.69 31.49 -23.59
N VAL A 333 -21.14 31.21 -22.41
CA VAL A 333 -21.68 30.20 -21.49
C VAL A 333 -23.01 30.69 -20.94
N ASN A 334 -24.07 29.95 -21.24
CA ASN A 334 -25.34 30.12 -20.53
C ASN A 334 -25.21 29.55 -19.11
N LEU A 335 -25.02 30.43 -18.12
CA LEU A 335 -24.85 30.04 -16.72
C LEU A 335 -26.12 29.41 -16.12
N GLU A 336 -27.29 29.63 -16.73
CA GLU A 336 -28.58 29.08 -16.30
C GLU A 336 -28.67 27.56 -16.57
N GLU A 337 -27.98 27.06 -17.60
CA GLU A 337 -27.90 25.62 -17.91
C GLU A 337 -27.20 24.79 -16.83
N TYR A 338 -26.40 25.45 -15.97
CA TYR A 338 -25.65 24.81 -14.88
C TYR A 338 -26.32 25.03 -13.52
N ARG A 339 -27.49 25.69 -13.48
CA ARG A 339 -28.19 26.05 -12.24
C ARG A 339 -28.57 24.83 -11.42
N GLU A 340 -28.97 23.74 -12.07
CA GLU A 340 -29.32 22.48 -11.40
C GLU A 340 -28.06 21.71 -10.94
N GLU A 341 -26.98 21.68 -11.74
CA GLU A 341 -25.70 21.09 -11.31
C GLU A 341 -25.03 21.88 -10.17
N ARG A 342 -25.39 23.15 -9.97
CA ARG A 342 -24.97 23.99 -8.84
C ARG A 342 -25.74 23.71 -7.54
N LYS A 343 -26.91 23.07 -7.59
CA LYS A 343 -27.85 22.86 -6.46
C LYS A 343 -27.65 21.58 -5.63
N GLU A 344 -26.45 21.00 -5.64
CA GLU A 344 -25.97 20.06 -4.60
C GLU A 344 -26.45 18.60 -4.63
N LEU A 345 -25.82 17.77 -5.47
CA LEU A 345 -25.04 16.58 -5.10
C LEU A 345 -24.63 15.89 -6.39
N PHE A 346 -23.40 15.38 -6.46
CA PHE A 346 -23.04 14.49 -7.56
C PHE A 346 -23.91 13.22 -7.47
N PRO A 347 -24.54 12.77 -8.57
CA PRO A 347 -25.55 11.72 -8.51
C PRO A 347 -24.98 10.43 -7.92
N ARG A 348 -25.72 9.86 -6.97
CA ARG A 348 -25.46 8.52 -6.42
C ARG A 348 -26.07 7.46 -7.34
N PRO A 349 -25.54 6.22 -7.36
CA PRO A 349 -26.13 5.12 -8.13
C PRO A 349 -27.59 4.84 -7.76
N TRP A 350 -27.91 4.94 -6.46
CA TRP A 350 -29.25 4.98 -5.88
C TRP A 350 -29.21 5.86 -4.62
N LYS A 351 -30.38 6.24 -4.09
CA LYS A 351 -30.53 7.25 -3.03
C LYS A 351 -29.69 6.93 -1.78
N GLU A 352 -29.77 5.70 -1.29
CA GLU A 352 -29.13 5.22 -0.06
C GLU A 352 -27.78 4.51 -0.29
N PHE A 353 -27.15 4.68 -1.46
CA PHE A 353 -25.92 3.96 -1.83
C PHE A 353 -24.79 4.09 -0.80
N THR A 354 -24.56 5.31 -0.30
CA THR A 354 -23.46 5.59 0.62
C THR A 354 -23.72 4.94 1.98
N GLU A 355 -24.94 5.07 2.47
CA GLU A 355 -25.38 4.57 3.77
C GLU A 355 -25.37 3.03 3.76
N GLU A 356 -25.93 2.42 2.71
CA GLU A 356 -25.90 0.98 2.50
C GLU A 356 -24.48 0.44 2.49
N LEU A 357 -23.58 1.05 1.70
CA LEU A 357 -22.21 0.54 1.59
C LEU A 357 -21.45 0.64 2.91
N LYS A 358 -21.65 1.72 3.68
CA LYS A 358 -21.06 1.87 5.02
C LYS A 358 -21.53 0.77 5.97
N ILE A 359 -22.84 0.52 6.01
CA ILE A 359 -23.43 -0.56 6.82
C ILE A 359 -22.86 -1.92 6.38
N ARG A 360 -22.81 -2.20 5.07
CA ARG A 360 -22.30 -3.47 4.52
C ARG A 360 -20.82 -3.73 4.85
N LEU A 361 -20.03 -2.68 5.09
CA LEU A 361 -18.62 -2.76 5.48
C LEU A 361 -18.42 -2.91 6.99
N SER A 362 -19.47 -2.71 7.79
CA SER A 362 -19.40 -2.78 9.24
C SER A 362 -19.13 -4.20 9.75
N ASN A 363 -18.83 -4.31 11.04
CA ASN A 363 -18.62 -5.60 11.69
C ASN A 363 -19.94 -6.38 11.86
N ASN A 364 -21.08 -5.70 11.93
CA ASN A 364 -22.40 -6.33 12.10
C ASN A 364 -23.46 -5.73 11.16
N PRO A 365 -23.34 -5.98 9.83
CA PRO A 365 -24.21 -5.36 8.84
C PRO A 365 -25.68 -5.77 9.01
N ARG A 366 -25.96 -6.96 9.57
CA ARG A 366 -27.34 -7.42 9.77
C ARG A 366 -28.10 -6.57 10.78
N ALA A 367 -27.50 -6.38 11.96
CA ALA A 367 -28.14 -5.58 13.01
C ALA A 367 -28.30 -4.13 12.57
N GLU A 368 -27.29 -3.57 11.90
CA GLU A 368 -27.35 -2.20 11.40
C GLU A 368 -28.38 -2.00 10.28
N LEU A 369 -28.57 -2.96 9.37
CA LEU A 369 -29.64 -2.91 8.36
C LEU A 369 -31.04 -3.06 8.96
N MET A 370 -31.20 -3.87 10.02
CA MET A 370 -32.48 -3.98 10.73
C MET A 370 -32.87 -2.66 11.42
N ASN A 371 -31.88 -1.94 11.94
CA ASN A 371 -32.10 -0.65 12.61
C ASN A 371 -32.25 0.51 11.62
N ASN A 372 -31.51 0.48 10.51
CA ASN A 372 -31.54 1.49 9.46
C ASN A 372 -32.20 0.88 8.22
N LYS A 373 -33.55 0.95 8.15
CA LYS A 373 -34.30 0.37 7.02
C LYS A 373 -33.85 0.97 5.69
N ILE A 374 -33.05 0.23 4.94
CA ILE A 374 -32.67 0.55 3.57
C ILE A 374 -33.75 -0.01 2.64
N SER A 375 -34.27 0.83 1.75
CA SER A 375 -35.40 0.50 0.85
C SER A 375 -35.15 -0.68 -0.11
N THR A 376 -33.89 -1.04 -0.35
CA THR A 376 -33.49 -2.10 -1.28
C THR A 376 -33.55 -3.52 -0.70
N TYR A 377 -33.77 -3.68 0.62
CA TYR A 377 -33.78 -4.98 1.28
C TYR A 377 -35.08 -5.23 2.03
N ASP A 378 -35.59 -6.46 1.92
CA ASP A 378 -36.60 -6.99 2.83
C ASP A 378 -35.96 -7.71 4.04
N ASP A 379 -36.73 -7.87 5.12
CA ASP A 379 -36.27 -8.46 6.38
C ASP A 379 -35.76 -9.89 6.21
N GLU A 380 -36.34 -10.65 5.28
CA GLU A 380 -35.96 -12.04 5.02
C GLU A 380 -34.57 -12.10 4.38
N PHE A 381 -34.34 -11.29 3.36
CA PHE A 381 -33.05 -11.16 2.69
C PHE A 381 -31.95 -10.74 3.67
N ILE A 382 -32.24 -9.82 4.61
CA ILE A 382 -31.28 -9.39 5.63
C ILE A 382 -30.88 -10.59 6.51
N LYS A 383 -31.85 -11.40 6.95
CA LYS A 383 -31.59 -12.57 7.81
C LYS A 383 -30.80 -13.65 7.06
N THR A 384 -31.21 -14.00 5.84
CA THR A 384 -30.67 -15.16 5.11
C THR A 384 -29.37 -14.86 4.37
N ASN A 385 -29.25 -13.68 3.75
CA ASN A 385 -28.23 -13.45 2.72
C ASN A 385 -27.11 -12.50 3.17
N ILE A 386 -27.40 -11.54 4.04
CA ILE A 386 -26.38 -10.58 4.50
C ILE A 386 -25.40 -11.28 5.44
N LYS A 387 -24.09 -11.10 5.22
CA LYS A 387 -23.04 -11.61 6.10
C LYS A 387 -21.97 -10.53 6.27
N PRO A 388 -21.30 -10.47 7.43
CA PRO A 388 -20.12 -9.61 7.59
C PRO A 388 -19.04 -10.01 6.60
N ILE A 389 -18.24 -9.02 6.19
CA ILE A 389 -17.12 -9.25 5.28
C ILE A 389 -16.01 -9.96 6.04
N PHE A 390 -15.64 -11.14 5.56
CA PHE A 390 -14.47 -11.87 6.03
C PHE A 390 -13.38 -11.87 4.95
N VAL A 391 -12.22 -11.30 5.26
CA VAL A 391 -11.13 -11.15 4.30
C VAL A 391 -10.38 -12.48 4.16
N SER A 392 -10.41 -13.06 2.96
CA SER A 392 -9.70 -14.30 2.63
C SER A 392 -8.20 -14.05 2.45
N ARG A 393 -7.35 -14.84 3.12
CA ARG A 393 -5.89 -14.80 2.93
C ARG A 393 -5.39 -16.11 2.34
N VAL A 394 -4.52 -15.99 1.34
CA VAL A 394 -3.89 -17.16 0.71
C VAL A 394 -2.88 -17.77 1.70
N PRO A 395 -3.00 -19.07 2.03
CA PRO A 395 -2.06 -19.75 2.92
C PRO A 395 -0.67 -19.84 2.28
N PHE A 396 0.37 -19.54 3.06
CA PHE A 396 1.75 -19.57 2.61
C PHE A 396 2.40 -20.91 2.94
N ARG A 397 2.19 -21.90 2.06
CA ARG A 397 2.68 -23.28 2.22
C ARG A 397 3.99 -23.58 1.49
N LYS A 398 4.78 -22.54 1.17
CA LYS A 398 6.01 -22.69 0.36
C LYS A 398 7.16 -23.26 1.20
N SER A 399 7.62 -24.45 0.84
CA SER A 399 8.76 -25.13 1.48
C SER A 399 10.13 -24.63 1.00
N LYS A 400 10.26 -24.13 -0.23
CA LYS A 400 11.54 -23.64 -0.79
C LYS A 400 11.90 -22.23 -0.30
N GLY A 401 13.19 -21.97 -0.04
CA GLY A 401 13.74 -20.65 0.30
C GLY A 401 15.02 -20.77 1.13
N LYS A 402 15.47 -19.67 1.74
CA LYS A 402 16.65 -19.64 2.63
C LYS A 402 16.52 -20.68 3.75
N ILE A 403 17.55 -21.52 3.89
CA ILE A 403 17.60 -22.65 4.83
C ILE A 403 18.04 -22.19 6.23
N PHE A 404 18.94 -21.22 6.29
CA PHE A 404 19.49 -20.58 7.49
C PHE A 404 20.00 -19.17 7.14
N LYS A 405 20.37 -18.37 8.15
CA LYS A 405 20.94 -17.02 7.93
C LYS A 405 22.33 -17.10 7.30
N GLU A 406 22.70 -16.08 6.52
CA GLU A 406 23.93 -16.02 5.71
C GLU A 406 25.23 -15.99 6.54
N THR A 407 25.18 -15.47 7.77
CA THR A 407 26.37 -15.34 8.62
C THR A 407 26.71 -16.67 9.29
N VAL A 408 27.92 -17.17 9.02
CA VAL A 408 28.53 -18.30 9.71
C VAL A 408 29.30 -17.80 10.93
N TYR A 409 28.98 -18.33 12.10
CA TYR A 409 29.61 -17.98 13.37
C TYR A 409 30.57 -19.08 13.79
N SER A 410 31.75 -18.73 14.30
CA SER A 410 32.69 -19.72 14.82
C SER A 410 32.17 -20.33 16.13
N LYS A 411 32.16 -21.67 16.24
CA LYS A 411 31.80 -22.39 17.47
C LYS A 411 32.61 -21.91 18.68
N LYS A 412 33.91 -21.65 18.48
CA LYS A 412 34.85 -21.22 19.53
C LYS A 412 34.53 -19.83 20.10
N ALA A 413 33.76 -19.01 19.37
CA ALA A 413 33.37 -17.68 19.77
C ALA A 413 32.18 -17.67 20.74
N PHE A 414 31.41 -18.75 20.82
CA PHE A 414 30.37 -18.93 21.84
C PHE A 414 31.02 -19.36 23.15
N LYS A 415 30.80 -18.60 24.22
CA LYS A 415 31.31 -18.87 25.57
C LYS A 415 30.16 -18.74 26.55
N GLU A 416 29.69 -19.83 27.14
CA GLU A 416 28.56 -19.91 28.09
C GLU A 416 27.37 -18.99 27.74
N ASN A 417 27.43 -17.69 28.09
CA ASN A 417 26.40 -16.67 27.80
C ASN A 417 26.89 -15.44 27.03
N LYS A 418 28.02 -15.52 26.32
CA LYS A 418 28.69 -14.43 25.63
C LYS A 418 29.15 -14.85 24.23
N PHE A 419 29.20 -13.88 23.31
CA PHE A 419 29.74 -14.09 21.98
C PHE A 419 30.95 -13.17 21.73
N ILE A 420 32.09 -13.76 21.38
CA ILE A 420 33.32 -13.01 21.09
C ILE A 420 33.32 -12.62 19.61
N SER A 421 33.17 -11.33 19.33
CA SER A 421 33.18 -10.77 17.97
C SER A 421 34.48 -10.03 17.72
N LYS A 422 35.14 -10.31 16.59
CA LYS A 422 36.22 -9.45 16.07
C LYS A 422 35.59 -8.26 15.33
N VAL A 423 35.96 -7.04 15.69
CA VAL A 423 35.43 -5.80 15.11
C VAL A 423 36.59 -4.93 14.65
N ASN A 424 36.50 -4.35 13.44
CA ASN A 424 37.50 -3.42 12.93
C ASN A 424 37.48 -2.14 13.73
N LEU A 425 38.64 -1.50 13.93
CA LEU A 425 38.72 -0.27 14.72
C LEU A 425 37.81 0.83 14.16
N THR A 426 37.73 0.95 12.83
CA THR A 426 36.86 1.92 12.11
C THR A 426 35.36 1.71 12.31
N ASP A 427 34.96 0.53 12.80
CA ASP A 427 33.56 0.14 13.02
C ASP A 427 33.18 0.11 14.51
N LEU A 428 34.12 0.45 15.41
CA LEU A 428 33.87 0.52 16.85
C LEU A 428 32.85 1.59 17.21
N LYS A 429 32.03 1.31 18.20
CA LYS A 429 31.10 2.26 18.80
C LYS A 429 31.51 2.56 20.24
N GLU A 430 31.08 3.70 20.76
CA GLU A 430 31.32 4.10 22.16
C GLU A 430 30.95 2.97 23.15
N LYS A 431 29.77 2.35 22.97
CA LYS A 431 29.32 1.24 23.82
C LYS A 431 30.18 -0.02 23.74
N ASP A 432 30.97 -0.19 22.68
CA ASP A 432 31.80 -1.38 22.47
C ASP A 432 33.10 -1.28 23.31
N LEU A 433 33.55 -0.07 23.65
CA LEU A 433 34.78 0.17 24.41
C LEU A 433 34.74 -0.45 25.82
N LYS A 434 33.56 -0.49 26.43
CA LYS A 434 33.32 -1.14 27.73
C LYS A 434 33.34 -2.68 27.66
N ASN A 435 33.39 -3.25 26.47
CA ASN A 435 33.18 -4.67 26.23
C ASN A 435 34.40 -5.36 25.59
N PHE A 436 35.62 -4.82 25.73
CA PHE A 436 36.81 -5.49 25.22
C PHE A 436 37.00 -6.89 25.82
N TYR A 437 37.26 -7.87 24.97
CA TYR A 437 37.52 -9.23 25.41
C TYR A 437 38.95 -9.34 25.96
N ASN A 438 39.08 -9.87 27.18
CA ASN A 438 40.35 -9.96 27.92
C ASN A 438 41.06 -8.60 28.06
N TYR A 439 40.31 -7.57 28.47
CA TYR A 439 40.83 -6.21 28.65
C TYR A 439 42.11 -6.15 29.51
N GLU A 440 42.13 -6.86 30.65
CA GLU A 440 43.28 -6.90 31.57
C GLU A 440 44.57 -7.47 30.94
N CYS A 441 44.47 -8.28 29.88
CA CYS A 441 45.65 -8.85 29.24
C CYS A 441 46.45 -7.82 28.42
N ASP A 442 45.83 -6.71 28.01
CA ASP A 442 46.48 -5.69 27.17
C ASP A 442 45.88 -4.29 27.42
N LYS A 443 45.77 -3.93 28.70
CA LYS A 443 45.12 -2.70 29.16
C LYS A 443 45.61 -1.44 28.43
N VAL A 444 46.93 -1.34 28.23
CA VAL A 444 47.58 -0.19 27.55
C VAL A 444 47.09 -0.03 26.10
N LEU A 445 46.87 -1.13 25.38
CA LEU A 445 46.34 -1.09 24.03
C LEU A 445 44.90 -0.56 24.04
N TYR A 446 44.06 -1.10 24.91
CA TYR A 446 42.64 -0.77 24.97
C TYR A 446 42.40 0.67 25.47
N ASP A 447 43.15 1.13 26.47
CA ASP A 447 43.09 2.51 26.95
C ASP A 447 43.50 3.50 25.86
N SER A 448 44.50 3.13 25.05
CA SER A 448 44.95 3.96 23.93
C SER A 448 43.90 4.04 22.80
N ILE A 449 43.13 2.96 22.59
CA ILE A 449 42.00 2.96 21.65
C ILE A 449 40.87 3.85 22.17
N GLU A 450 40.53 3.76 23.46
CA GLU A 450 39.49 4.58 24.10
C GLU A 450 39.86 6.07 24.07
N LYS A 451 41.11 6.40 24.40
CA LYS A 451 41.62 7.78 24.32
C LYS A 451 41.54 8.34 22.90
N ARG A 452 42.01 7.58 21.91
CA ARG A 452 41.96 8.00 20.50
C ARG A 452 40.52 8.12 20.00
N MET A 453 39.60 7.28 20.45
CA MET A 453 38.17 7.46 20.18
C MET A 453 37.62 8.75 20.80
N ALA A 454 37.97 9.07 22.05
CA ALA A 454 37.53 10.28 22.73
C ALA A 454 38.02 11.56 22.03
N GLU A 455 39.27 11.59 21.56
CA GLU A 455 39.86 12.71 20.80
C GLU A 455 39.06 13.07 19.54
N PHE A 456 38.46 12.06 18.89
CA PHE A 456 37.65 12.21 17.68
C PHE A 456 36.14 12.17 17.94
N LYS A 457 35.71 12.48 19.16
CA LYS A 457 34.28 12.50 19.57
C LYS A 457 33.56 11.18 19.26
N PHE A 458 34.26 10.07 19.46
CA PHE A 458 33.81 8.69 19.23
C PHE A 458 33.42 8.37 17.77
N ASP A 459 33.89 9.15 16.80
CA ASP A 459 33.80 8.82 15.37
C ASP A 459 34.97 7.90 14.98
N ALA A 460 34.75 6.59 15.09
CA ALA A 460 35.76 5.57 14.83
C ALA A 460 36.36 5.63 13.41
N LYS A 461 35.59 6.05 12.40
CA LYS A 461 36.08 6.16 11.04
C LYS A 461 37.11 7.27 10.91
N LYS A 462 36.93 8.37 11.62
CA LYS A 462 37.91 9.45 11.68
C LYS A 462 39.07 9.10 12.61
N ALA A 463 38.76 8.55 13.80
CA ALA A 463 39.75 8.18 14.80
C ALA A 463 40.80 7.22 14.25
N PHE A 464 40.37 6.25 13.43
CA PHE A 464 41.23 5.22 12.85
C PHE A 464 41.31 5.31 11.31
N ALA A 465 41.17 6.53 10.76
CA ALA A 465 41.47 6.79 9.35
C ALA A 465 42.97 6.54 9.07
N ASP A 466 43.83 7.04 9.96
CA ASP A 466 45.26 6.78 9.95
C ASP A 466 45.62 5.51 10.72
N GLU A 467 46.77 4.93 10.38
CA GLU A 467 47.26 3.71 10.99
C GLU A 467 47.33 3.81 12.53
N PHE A 468 46.84 2.77 13.21
CA PHE A 468 46.93 2.65 14.66
C PHE A 468 47.83 1.47 15.02
N ARG A 469 48.85 1.73 15.83
CA ARG A 469 49.83 0.74 16.26
C ARG A 469 49.75 0.52 17.76
N LYS A 470 50.03 -0.72 18.18
CA LYS A 470 50.08 -1.07 19.59
C LYS A 470 51.22 -0.30 20.30
N PRO A 471 50.93 0.38 21.42
CA PRO A 471 51.98 1.03 22.22
C PRO A 471 52.98 0.02 22.78
N THR A 472 54.28 0.32 22.75
CA THR A 472 55.33 -0.54 23.33
C THR A 472 56.07 0.18 24.46
N LYS A 473 56.50 -0.56 25.49
CA LYS A 473 57.28 0.00 26.61
C LYS A 473 58.64 0.57 26.19
N SER A 474 59.17 0.10 25.07
CA SER A 474 60.51 0.46 24.53
C SER A 474 60.51 1.66 23.57
N GLY A 475 59.37 2.28 23.28
CA GLY A 475 59.26 3.38 22.31
C GLY A 475 59.36 2.97 20.82
N LYS A 476 59.69 1.71 20.53
CA LYS A 476 59.67 1.15 19.16
C LYS A 476 58.24 1.04 18.62
N LEU A 477 58.08 1.17 17.30
CA LEU A 477 56.79 1.00 16.62
C LEU A 477 56.27 -0.42 16.81
N GLY A 478 55.15 -0.56 17.51
CA GLY A 478 54.47 -1.84 17.68
C GLY A 478 53.75 -2.31 16.42
N PRO A 479 53.15 -3.52 16.47
CA PRO A 479 52.34 -4.04 15.37
C PRO A 479 51.12 -3.18 15.10
N ILE A 480 50.69 -3.16 13.84
CA ILE A 480 49.46 -2.48 13.40
C ILE A 480 48.26 -3.24 13.95
N VAL A 481 47.37 -2.52 14.62
CA VAL A 481 46.10 -3.07 15.11
C VAL A 481 44.99 -2.58 14.20
N ARG A 482 44.37 -3.50 13.46
CA ARG A 482 43.25 -3.19 12.56
C ARG A 482 41.89 -3.50 13.19
N SER A 483 41.88 -4.34 14.21
CA SER A 483 40.66 -4.91 14.78
C SER A 483 40.93 -5.43 16.18
N VAL A 484 39.88 -5.45 17.00
CA VAL A 484 39.91 -5.95 18.38
C VAL A 484 38.76 -6.91 18.63
N LYS A 485 38.89 -7.75 19.65
CA LYS A 485 37.82 -8.65 20.07
C LYS A 485 36.99 -7.98 21.14
N ILE A 486 35.67 -8.01 20.98
CA ILE A 486 34.72 -7.52 21.97
C ILE A 486 33.71 -8.61 22.32
N VAL A 487 33.20 -8.55 23.55
CA VAL A 487 32.09 -9.34 24.06
C VAL A 487 30.79 -8.72 23.56
N LYS A 488 29.97 -9.52 22.87
CA LYS A 488 28.61 -9.16 22.46
C LYS A 488 27.61 -10.15 23.04
N ASP A 489 26.34 -9.76 22.99
CA ASP A 489 25.23 -10.66 23.23
C ASP A 489 25.28 -11.85 22.27
N VAL A 490 24.86 -13.01 22.78
CA VAL A 490 24.81 -14.24 21.99
C VAL A 490 23.84 -14.04 20.80
N PRO A 491 24.29 -14.28 19.55
CA PRO A 491 23.48 -13.98 18.36
C PRO A 491 22.23 -14.85 18.24
N PHE A 492 22.25 -16.07 18.80
CA PHE A 492 21.13 -16.99 18.92
C PHE A 492 21.44 -18.08 19.95
N LYS A 493 20.41 -18.59 20.64
CA LYS A 493 20.54 -19.67 21.64
C LYS A 493 20.85 -21.04 21.00
N ASP A 494 20.14 -21.39 19.91
CA ASP A 494 20.38 -22.65 19.19
C ASP A 494 20.54 -22.38 17.69
N GLY A 495 21.61 -22.92 17.11
CA GLY A 495 21.91 -22.83 15.68
C GLY A 495 21.85 -24.17 14.97
N ILE A 496 22.37 -24.19 13.74
CA ILE A 496 22.57 -25.39 12.93
C ILE A 496 24.07 -25.49 12.66
N ASP A 497 24.62 -26.67 12.84
CA ASP A 497 26.01 -26.94 12.49
C ASP A 497 26.20 -26.85 10.98
N PHE A 498 27.20 -26.08 10.54
CA PHE A 498 27.50 -25.88 9.13
C PHE A 498 29.01 -25.74 8.95
N ASN A 499 29.63 -26.76 8.34
CA ASN A 499 31.09 -26.92 8.27
C ASN A 499 31.72 -26.82 9.68
N GLU A 500 32.72 -25.96 9.87
CA GLU A 500 33.37 -25.70 11.16
C GLU A 500 32.66 -24.64 12.02
N GLY A 501 31.52 -24.14 11.56
CA GLY A 501 30.76 -23.06 12.19
C GLY A 501 29.34 -23.44 12.59
N VAL A 502 28.61 -22.43 13.03
CA VAL A 502 27.19 -22.49 13.38
C VAL A 502 26.46 -21.35 12.70
N VAL A 503 25.30 -21.64 12.14
CA VAL A 503 24.42 -20.65 11.49
C VAL A 503 23.11 -20.52 12.26
N ALA A 504 22.53 -19.32 12.24
CA ALA A 504 21.23 -19.10 12.87
C ALA A 504 20.11 -19.74 12.03
N LYS A 505 19.12 -20.35 12.70
CA LYS A 505 17.92 -20.89 12.05
C LYS A 505 17.14 -19.78 11.33
N GLU A 506 16.69 -20.04 10.12
CA GLU A 506 15.79 -19.17 9.35
C GLU A 506 14.75 -20.01 8.61
N GLY A 507 13.66 -19.39 8.16
CA GLY A 507 12.71 -20.04 7.27
C GLY A 507 11.91 -21.11 7.98
N MET A 508 11.27 -20.77 9.10
CA MET A 508 10.21 -21.62 9.65
C MET A 508 9.10 -21.77 8.59
N VAL A 509 8.78 -23.01 8.24
CA VAL A 509 7.82 -23.34 7.17
C VAL A 509 6.42 -23.51 7.75
N ARG A 510 6.35 -24.25 8.86
CA ARG A 510 5.12 -24.55 9.58
C ARG A 510 5.44 -24.85 11.04
N ILE A 511 4.38 -24.98 11.83
CA ILE A 511 4.43 -25.60 13.15
C ILE A 511 3.51 -26.81 13.17
N ASP A 512 3.91 -27.87 13.86
CA ASP A 512 3.08 -29.04 14.12
C ASP A 512 2.50 -28.92 15.54
N VAL A 513 1.18 -29.07 15.68
CA VAL A 513 0.45 -28.94 16.96
C VAL A 513 0.07 -30.31 17.49
N TYR A 514 0.35 -30.54 18.77
CA TYR A 514 0.01 -31.75 19.51
C TYR A 514 -0.83 -31.42 20.73
N GLU A 515 -1.56 -32.40 21.22
CA GLU A 515 -2.30 -32.34 22.47
C GLU A 515 -1.95 -33.53 23.37
N LYS A 516 -1.85 -33.26 24.68
CA LYS A 516 -1.81 -34.27 25.74
C LYS A 516 -2.39 -33.66 27.01
N ASP A 517 -3.26 -34.37 27.72
CA ASP A 517 -3.88 -33.92 28.97
C ASP A 517 -4.50 -32.50 28.89
N LYS A 518 -5.21 -32.19 27.78
CA LYS A 518 -5.79 -30.86 27.48
C LYS A 518 -4.76 -29.72 27.42
N LYS A 519 -3.50 -30.04 27.15
CA LYS A 519 -2.41 -29.08 26.92
C LYS A 519 -1.90 -29.20 25.51
N TYR A 520 -1.64 -28.06 24.87
CA TYR A 520 -1.10 -28.05 23.50
C TYR A 520 0.42 -27.85 23.48
N PHE A 521 1.06 -28.55 22.56
CA PHE A 521 2.50 -28.54 22.36
C PHE A 521 2.82 -28.19 20.90
N ILE A 522 3.82 -27.33 20.69
CA ILE A 522 4.16 -26.83 19.36
C ILE A 522 5.58 -27.25 18.98
N VAL A 523 5.69 -27.95 17.85
CA VAL A 523 6.97 -28.34 17.24
C VAL A 523 7.24 -27.46 16.01
N PRO A 524 8.26 -26.57 16.03
CA PRO A 524 8.58 -25.74 14.87
C PRO A 524 9.33 -26.53 13.78
N VAL A 525 8.88 -26.39 12.53
CA VAL A 525 9.48 -27.05 11.37
C VAL A 525 10.16 -26.02 10.46
N TYR A 526 11.48 -26.07 10.39
CA TYR A 526 12.30 -25.20 9.55
C TYR A 526 12.59 -25.81 8.18
N ARG A 527 13.02 -24.98 7.22
CA ARG A 527 13.42 -25.46 5.89
C ARG A 527 14.58 -26.46 5.93
N TYR A 528 15.53 -26.31 6.85
CA TYR A 528 16.64 -27.27 6.97
C TYR A 528 16.16 -28.66 7.37
N HIS A 529 15.12 -28.76 8.21
CA HIS A 529 14.50 -30.05 8.53
C HIS A 529 13.98 -30.72 7.27
N ILE A 530 13.26 -29.98 6.44
CA ILE A 530 12.72 -30.50 5.17
C ILE A 530 13.84 -30.88 4.21
N ALA A 531 14.86 -30.03 4.06
CA ALA A 531 15.98 -30.25 3.15
C ALA A 531 16.77 -31.52 3.52
N ASN A 532 16.95 -31.77 4.82
CA ASN A 532 17.68 -32.93 5.35
C ASN A 532 16.77 -34.13 5.66
N ARG A 533 15.47 -34.08 5.29
CA ARG A 533 14.48 -35.12 5.59
C ARG A 533 14.36 -35.47 7.08
N ILE A 534 14.60 -34.49 7.96
CA ILE A 534 14.45 -34.61 9.41
C ILE A 534 13.00 -34.29 9.79
N LYS A 535 12.37 -35.18 10.56
CA LYS A 535 11.06 -34.93 11.18
C LYS A 535 11.29 -34.46 12.62
N PRO A 536 11.31 -33.15 12.91
CA PRO A 536 11.56 -32.66 14.27
C PRO A 536 10.49 -33.18 15.21
N ASN A 537 10.86 -33.59 16.42
CA ASN A 537 9.94 -34.17 17.40
C ASN A 537 9.98 -33.43 18.75
N LYS A 538 10.67 -32.29 18.87
CA LYS A 538 10.77 -31.54 20.12
C LYS A 538 9.87 -30.31 20.14
N ALA A 539 9.00 -30.22 21.14
CA ALA A 539 8.10 -29.09 21.37
C ALA A 539 8.79 -27.98 22.17
N ALA A 540 8.62 -26.75 21.70
CA ALA A 540 9.30 -25.59 22.27
C ALA A 540 8.88 -25.32 23.71
N VAL A 541 9.86 -24.93 24.53
CA VAL A 541 9.66 -24.53 25.93
C VAL A 541 10.22 -23.12 26.12
N ALA A 542 9.41 -22.25 26.73
CA ALA A 542 9.77 -20.85 26.95
C ALA A 542 11.08 -20.72 27.72
N SER A 543 11.95 -19.83 27.24
CA SER A 543 13.26 -19.49 27.80
C SER A 543 14.29 -20.63 27.85
N LYS A 544 13.98 -21.83 27.34
CA LYS A 544 14.85 -23.01 27.38
C LYS A 544 15.53 -23.30 26.04
N PRO A 545 16.78 -23.82 26.04
CA PRO A 545 17.45 -24.31 24.84
C PRO A 545 16.74 -25.56 24.28
N GLU A 546 17.00 -25.88 23.01
CA GLU A 546 16.35 -27.00 22.30
C GLU A 546 16.72 -28.39 22.87
N SER A 547 17.84 -28.49 23.58
CA SER A 547 18.20 -29.69 24.34
C SER A 547 17.22 -29.99 25.47
N GLU A 548 16.60 -28.97 26.06
CA GLU A 548 15.62 -29.06 27.16
C GLU A 548 14.16 -29.01 26.66
N TRP A 549 13.94 -29.06 25.34
CA TRP A 549 12.58 -29.11 24.78
C TRP A 549 11.93 -30.48 24.98
N ILE A 550 10.61 -30.50 25.06
CA ILE A 550 9.83 -31.72 25.37
C ILE A 550 9.79 -32.60 24.13
N GLU A 551 10.19 -33.86 24.25
CA GLU A 551 10.11 -34.83 23.15
C GLU A 551 8.66 -35.33 22.98
N MET A 552 8.17 -35.32 21.75
CA MET A 552 6.85 -35.82 21.38
C MET A 552 6.94 -37.31 21.08
N ASP A 553 6.69 -38.12 22.11
CA ASP A 553 6.49 -39.56 22.01
C ASP A 553 5.05 -39.91 21.57
N ASP A 554 4.72 -41.20 21.54
CA ASP A 554 3.41 -41.70 21.11
C ASP A 554 2.24 -41.32 22.05
N SER A 555 2.53 -40.79 23.25
CA SER A 555 1.50 -40.29 24.17
C SER A 555 0.99 -38.89 23.80
N TYR A 556 1.61 -38.22 22.83
CA TYR A 556 1.18 -36.92 22.32
C TYR A 556 0.39 -37.09 21.02
N GLU A 557 -0.87 -36.67 21.06
CA GLU A 557 -1.75 -36.77 19.90
C GLU A 557 -1.48 -35.61 18.92
N PHE A 558 -1.14 -35.92 17.67
CA PHE A 558 -1.00 -34.90 16.63
C PHE A 558 -2.38 -34.39 16.18
N LYS A 559 -2.58 -33.07 16.15
CA LYS A 559 -3.83 -32.44 15.70
C LYS A 559 -3.77 -31.96 14.26
N PHE A 560 -2.85 -31.04 13.97
CA PHE A 560 -2.67 -30.47 12.63
C PHE A 560 -1.36 -29.68 12.53
N SER A 561 -0.96 -29.36 11.30
CA SER A 561 0.11 -28.39 11.04
C SER A 561 -0.45 -27.02 10.67
N LEU A 562 0.20 -25.95 11.12
CA LEU A 562 -0.13 -24.57 10.77
C LEU A 562 0.96 -23.93 9.92
N TYR A 563 0.54 -23.41 8.77
CA TYR A 563 1.35 -22.59 7.89
C TYR A 563 0.93 -21.13 8.03
N LYS A 564 1.83 -20.19 7.72
CA LYS A 564 1.50 -18.76 7.72
C LYS A 564 0.24 -18.51 6.89
N ASN A 565 -0.68 -17.71 7.42
CA ASN A 565 -2.02 -17.44 6.91
C ASN A 565 -3.00 -18.63 6.92
N ASP A 566 -2.75 -19.72 7.65
CA ASP A 566 -3.83 -20.65 8.00
C ASP A 566 -4.73 -19.98 9.07
N LEU A 567 -6.05 -20.12 8.93
CA LEU A 567 -7.04 -19.55 9.86
C LEU A 567 -7.17 -20.45 11.09
N ILE A 568 -7.14 -19.85 12.28
CA ILE A 568 -7.24 -20.56 13.55
C ILE A 568 -8.18 -19.87 14.54
N GLU A 569 -8.71 -20.64 15.47
CA GLU A 569 -9.46 -20.19 16.64
C GLU A 569 -8.85 -20.80 17.89
N LEU A 570 -8.65 -19.97 18.90
CA LEU A 570 -8.26 -20.36 20.24
C LEU A 570 -9.37 -19.94 21.20
N ARG A 571 -9.93 -20.89 21.95
CA ARG A 571 -10.87 -20.62 23.04
C ARG A 571 -10.17 -20.90 24.36
N TYR A 572 -10.28 -19.99 25.32
CA TYR A 572 -9.73 -20.18 26.66
C TYR A 572 -10.86 -20.33 27.68
N GLU A 573 -10.54 -20.96 28.82
CA GLU A 573 -11.48 -21.13 29.93
C GLU A 573 -11.82 -19.81 30.61
N LYS A 574 -10.81 -18.97 30.88
CA LYS A 574 -10.91 -17.82 31.80
C LYS A 574 -10.65 -16.47 31.14
N LYS A 575 -10.32 -16.43 29.84
CA LYS A 575 -9.99 -15.20 29.13
C LYS A 575 -10.57 -15.20 27.71
N PRO A 576 -10.66 -14.03 27.04
CA PRO A 576 -11.11 -13.97 25.66
C PRO A 576 -10.27 -14.86 24.73
N GLY A 577 -10.96 -15.49 23.77
CA GLY A 577 -10.34 -16.24 22.70
C GLY A 577 -9.72 -15.37 21.61
N TYR A 578 -9.07 -16.01 20.64
CA TYR A 578 -8.56 -15.36 19.44
C TYR A 578 -9.11 -16.05 18.20
N PHE A 579 -9.49 -15.28 17.19
CA PHE A 579 -9.89 -15.81 15.90
C PHE A 579 -9.21 -15.01 14.78
N GLY A 580 -8.37 -15.68 14.00
CA GLY A 580 -7.59 -14.98 12.98
C GLY A 580 -6.54 -15.86 12.31
N TYR A 581 -5.75 -15.25 11.45
CA TYR A 581 -4.73 -15.93 10.68
C TYR A 581 -3.44 -16.08 11.48
N TYR A 582 -2.88 -17.28 11.51
CA TYR A 582 -1.56 -17.53 12.09
C TYR A 582 -0.48 -16.75 11.32
N ASP A 583 0.24 -15.84 11.98
CA ASP A 583 1.27 -15.00 11.36
C ASP A 583 2.70 -15.51 11.64
N GLY A 584 2.92 -16.14 12.79
CA GLY A 584 4.20 -16.72 13.15
C GLY A 584 4.26 -17.28 14.57
N PHE A 585 5.38 -17.90 14.91
CA PHE A 585 5.65 -18.51 16.21
C PHE A 585 6.98 -18.00 16.76
N ASP A 586 6.96 -17.55 18.02
CA ASP A 586 8.15 -17.20 18.77
C ASP A 586 8.63 -18.41 19.56
N ARG A 587 9.72 -19.02 19.09
CA ARG A 587 10.32 -20.19 19.74
C ARG A 587 10.90 -19.88 21.12
N SER A 588 11.34 -18.64 21.36
CA SER A 588 11.98 -18.26 22.62
C SER A 588 10.97 -18.18 23.74
N ASN A 589 9.75 -17.72 23.43
CA ASN A 589 8.67 -17.57 24.39
C ASN A 589 7.62 -18.69 24.28
N SER A 590 7.71 -19.56 23.28
CA SER A 590 6.71 -20.57 22.93
C SER A 590 5.30 -19.97 22.73
N THR A 591 5.21 -18.86 22.01
CA THR A 591 3.96 -18.12 21.78
C THR A 591 3.64 -17.91 20.30
N LEU A 592 2.35 -17.82 19.98
CA LEU A 592 1.85 -17.52 18.64
C LEU A 592 1.72 -16.01 18.41
N LYS A 593 1.72 -15.66 17.13
CA LYS A 593 1.23 -14.39 16.60
C LYS A 593 0.02 -14.66 15.71
N ILE A 594 -1.07 -13.94 15.97
CA ILE A 594 -2.33 -14.06 15.22
C ILE A 594 -2.70 -12.69 14.70
N LYS A 595 -3.09 -12.63 13.43
CA LYS A 595 -3.55 -11.40 12.78
C LYS A 595 -5.03 -11.47 12.50
N GLU A 596 -5.76 -10.40 12.75
CA GLU A 596 -7.18 -10.31 12.38
C GLU A 596 -7.36 -10.47 10.87
N HIS A 597 -8.57 -10.88 10.44
CA HIS A 597 -8.79 -11.30 9.07
C HIS A 597 -8.48 -10.18 8.06
N ASP A 598 -8.76 -8.94 8.42
CA ASP A 598 -8.56 -7.69 7.66
C ASP A 598 -7.31 -6.90 8.10
N SER A 599 -6.43 -7.45 8.94
CA SER A 599 -5.19 -6.77 9.35
C SER A 599 -5.37 -5.48 10.16
N SER A 600 -6.54 -5.22 10.73
CA SER A 600 -6.74 -4.12 11.70
C SER A 600 -5.85 -4.28 12.93
N ASP A 601 -5.68 -5.51 13.42
CA ASP A 601 -4.86 -5.79 14.60
C ASP A 601 -3.97 -7.06 14.43
N GLU A 602 -2.91 -7.11 15.24
CA GLU A 602 -1.98 -8.22 15.36
C GLU A 602 -1.69 -8.54 16.84
N TYR A 603 -2.17 -9.68 17.29
CA TYR A 603 -1.94 -10.20 18.62
C TYR A 603 -0.59 -10.95 18.69
N LYS A 604 0.21 -10.66 19.72
CA LYS A 604 1.51 -11.28 19.99
C LYS A 604 1.52 -11.90 21.39
N GLY A 605 2.42 -12.85 21.62
CA GLY A 605 2.60 -13.44 22.95
C GLY A 605 1.49 -14.41 23.35
N ILE A 606 0.78 -14.98 22.37
CA ILE A 606 -0.37 -15.86 22.64
C ILE A 606 0.13 -17.24 23.05
N GLY A 607 0.03 -17.55 24.35
CA GLY A 607 0.37 -18.86 24.88
C GLY A 607 -0.71 -19.90 24.59
N VAL A 608 -0.29 -21.11 24.18
CA VAL A 608 -1.23 -22.21 23.84
C VAL A 608 -1.17 -23.40 24.80
N LYS A 609 -0.18 -23.45 25.69
CA LYS A 609 0.10 -24.66 26.46
C LYS A 609 -0.96 -24.98 27.50
N THR A 610 -1.46 -23.96 28.22
CA THR A 610 -2.39 -24.13 29.34
C THR A 610 -3.61 -23.22 29.21
N GLY A 611 -4.76 -23.69 29.71
CA GLY A 611 -6.01 -22.93 29.76
C GLY A 611 -6.72 -22.76 28.42
N VAL A 612 -6.25 -23.45 27.36
CA VAL A 612 -6.92 -23.50 26.05
C VAL A 612 -7.93 -24.65 26.06
N LEU A 613 -9.20 -24.31 25.89
CA LEU A 613 -10.30 -25.27 25.74
C LEU A 613 -10.28 -25.92 24.36
N GLU A 614 -10.17 -25.09 23.33
CA GLU A 614 -10.20 -25.55 21.94
C GLU A 614 -9.13 -24.82 21.13
N PHE A 615 -8.38 -25.58 20.34
CA PHE A 615 -7.49 -25.06 19.31
C PHE A 615 -7.94 -25.60 17.94
N ASN A 616 -8.69 -24.78 17.20
CA ASN A 616 -9.29 -25.20 15.93
C ASN A 616 -8.54 -24.59 14.74
N LYS A 617 -8.40 -25.38 13.67
CA LYS A 617 -7.93 -24.94 12.36
C LYS A 617 -9.09 -24.87 11.36
N TYR A 618 -9.06 -23.86 10.50
CA TYR A 618 -10.05 -23.65 9.45
C TYR A 618 -9.40 -23.54 8.07
N GLU A 619 -10.12 -24.00 7.05
CA GLU A 619 -9.82 -23.72 5.65
C GLU A 619 -10.73 -22.59 5.15
N VAL A 620 -10.15 -21.61 4.44
CA VAL A 620 -10.87 -20.46 3.90
C VAL A 620 -10.85 -20.51 2.39
N ASN A 621 -12.03 -20.42 1.77
CA ASN A 621 -12.13 -20.33 0.32
C ASN A 621 -11.84 -18.90 -0.17
N VAL A 622 -11.78 -18.73 -1.50
CA VAL A 622 -11.42 -17.46 -2.15
C VAL A 622 -12.40 -16.32 -1.85
N LEU A 623 -13.66 -16.64 -1.53
CA LEU A 623 -14.71 -15.66 -1.19
C LEU A 623 -14.87 -15.44 0.32
N GLY A 624 -13.95 -15.97 1.13
CA GLY A 624 -13.95 -15.78 2.59
C GLY A 624 -14.91 -16.68 3.37
N LYS A 625 -15.51 -17.71 2.74
CA LYS A 625 -16.21 -18.75 3.51
C LYS A 625 -15.19 -19.70 4.11
N PHE A 626 -15.37 -20.07 5.37
CA PHE A 626 -14.45 -20.95 6.06
C PHE A 626 -15.14 -22.18 6.66
N TYR A 627 -14.38 -23.27 6.79
CA TYR A 627 -14.84 -24.57 7.24
C TYR A 627 -13.83 -25.16 8.23
N LYS A 628 -14.31 -25.73 9.34
CA LYS A 628 -13.44 -26.37 10.34
C LYS A 628 -12.78 -27.60 9.74
N VAL A 629 -11.46 -27.70 9.89
CA VAL A 629 -10.67 -28.84 9.41
C VAL A 629 -10.78 -29.97 10.44
N ARG A 630 -11.07 -31.19 9.98
CA ARG A 630 -11.01 -32.40 10.81
C ARG A 630 -9.55 -32.83 11.03
N GLU A 631 -9.27 -33.48 12.15
CA GLU A 631 -7.92 -33.94 12.52
C GLU A 631 -7.25 -34.74 11.40
N GLY A 632 -5.95 -34.49 11.20
CA GLY A 632 -5.15 -35.10 10.13
C GLY A 632 -4.11 -36.08 10.67
N LYS A 633 -3.55 -36.92 9.81
CA LYS A 633 -2.36 -37.73 10.12
C LYS A 633 -1.07 -36.92 9.84
N ARG A 634 -0.02 -37.16 10.63
CA ARG A 634 1.25 -36.39 10.59
C ARG A 634 2.24 -36.81 9.51
#